data_AF-A0A8S1PID3-F1
#
_entry.id   AF-A0A8S1PID3-F1
#
_cell.length_a   1.000
_cell.length_b   1.000
_cell.length_c   1.000
_cell.angle_alpha   90.00
_cell.angle_beta   90.00
_cell.angle_gamma   90.00
#
_symmetry.space_group_name_H-M   'P 1'
#
loop_
_entity.id
_entity.type
_entity.pdbx_description
1 polymer ?
#
loop_
_entity_poly.entity_id
_entity_poly.type
_entity_poly.pdbx_seq_one_letter_code
_entity_poly.pdbx_strand_id
1 'polypeptide(L)'
;MDYNPLQMPCDWNVARKHALARRTAPDTKARLDDDDDEEPKKPETCPCCGFEIERKEIPYCDDIKSLKFLGAGFPLFYNFLKFCILLLCLQSLVALFNILSNYNGEFCQQKTLNPISLQMEPNCQESMFLKLSIANKLNNSEVVVFIQKANLIMLIIMIILLQIFRRHQKKLDNQIDESQLTPSDYTIIVTNIPKTLNVNYRWELTNLFQNYAVSDNNFQITVTKVVLIYDITEILVEEAKIQKTLQKKKIALQTSNMKYDCQDVRDSEVEIEISQKRIKDLQEEYFWTNRQFSGIAFVSFESEKMKDLVLSQNTHTLYDKIKTFLYSGKTPGLDEMELQWQAQKLFIEQAPEPNDILWENLATLTQDKIVARIKGFFINIIVQGITFFIIYYLSIRCIRLVYNEELEKRKIGVDDKEKLKNVQMISFAIASTIVLINKLFIEPLMKWITKIERISTNTKFQISYANKLTISLFVNAAIVSYVIDILIFSNVYGFGGFIYNETLIFILNAAIAPLIWLIDPWTLIRKLQRDHQAQKVNDCLLTQKEANEIMEEVDYQLAMRYADIIKTMWFTFFFGTAIPLGVFSSLIGLSLFYLVDKYNILRRRTVKESISQELSWQMINMLEFVLLFNPLGNTAVSLFLNQNFDIYSTLGVIIGLSFQILPIHRFVDSMFPIKNFEEPVSYKKAQIEFDTDYDRENPVTKQKAIAEYSLQLQGITQERKVEYQIMHEDHQ
;
A
#
# COMPACT_ATOMS: atom_id res chain seq x y z
N MET A 1 -8.81 10.96 -33.90
CA MET A 1 -9.93 10.05 -33.58
C MET A 1 -10.49 10.50 -32.25
N ASP A 2 -11.76 10.87 -32.20
CA ASP A 2 -12.41 11.28 -30.95
C ASP A 2 -12.73 10.03 -30.13
N TYR A 3 -12.01 9.84 -29.02
CA TYR A 3 -12.27 8.76 -28.07
C TYR A 3 -13.54 9.08 -27.26
N ASN A 4 -14.54 8.21 -27.34
CA ASN A 4 -15.76 8.32 -26.53
C ASN A 4 -15.78 7.23 -25.44
N PRO A 5 -15.60 7.58 -24.14
CA PRO A 5 -15.58 6.61 -23.05
C PRO A 5 -16.92 5.91 -22.82
N LEU A 6 -18.04 6.51 -23.25
CA LEU A 6 -19.40 6.00 -23.06
C LEU A 6 -19.94 5.27 -24.29
N GLN A 7 -19.13 5.10 -25.33
CA GLN A 7 -19.53 4.41 -26.57
C GLN A 7 -19.96 2.98 -26.28
N MET A 8 -21.10 2.59 -26.86
CA MET A 8 -21.65 1.23 -26.86
C MET A 8 -22.21 0.91 -28.26
N PRO A 9 -21.88 -0.25 -28.86
CA PRO A 9 -20.95 -1.26 -28.35
C PRO A 9 -19.50 -0.75 -28.34
N CYS A 10 -18.69 -1.27 -27.42
CA CYS A 10 -17.29 -0.89 -27.32
C CYS A 10 -16.45 -1.38 -28.52
N ASP A 11 -15.39 -0.63 -28.85
CA ASP A 11 -14.34 -1.03 -29.77
C ASP A 11 -13.25 -1.82 -29.02
N TRP A 12 -13.24 -3.14 -29.25
CA TRP A 12 -12.27 -4.06 -28.68
C TRP A 12 -10.83 -3.84 -29.18
N ASN A 13 -10.63 -3.26 -30.37
CA ASN A 13 -9.28 -2.93 -30.86
C ASN A 13 -8.70 -1.76 -30.07
N VAL A 14 -9.52 -0.73 -29.81
CA VAL A 14 -9.12 0.38 -28.93
C VAL A 14 -8.84 -0.13 -27.51
N ALA A 15 -9.66 -1.03 -26.98
CA ALA A 15 -9.44 -1.61 -25.66
C ALA A 15 -8.17 -2.48 -25.57
N ARG A 16 -7.83 -3.22 -26.64
CA ARG A 16 -6.56 -3.96 -26.73
C ARG A 16 -5.36 -3.02 -26.77
N LYS A 17 -5.41 -1.95 -27.57
CA LYS A 17 -4.37 -0.93 -27.62
C LYS A 17 -4.17 -0.25 -26.27
N HIS A 18 -5.26 0.08 -25.57
CA HIS A 18 -5.22 0.59 -24.19
C HIS A 18 -4.54 -0.38 -23.24
N ALA A 19 -4.89 -1.67 -23.29
CA ALA A 19 -4.27 -2.69 -22.43
C ALA A 19 -2.76 -2.84 -22.67
N LEU A 20 -2.30 -2.74 -23.93
CA LEU A 20 -0.88 -2.73 -24.27
C LEU A 20 -0.18 -1.49 -23.69
N ALA A 21 -0.79 -0.31 -23.86
CA ALA A 21 -0.27 0.95 -23.33
C ALA A 21 -0.24 1.00 -21.79
N ARG A 22 -1.04 0.18 -21.11
CA ARG A 22 -1.08 0.08 -19.64
C ARG A 22 -0.29 -1.11 -19.07
N ARG A 23 0.53 -1.77 -19.88
CA ARG A 23 1.46 -2.78 -19.36
C ARG A 23 2.55 -2.14 -18.50
N THR A 24 2.97 -2.86 -17.48
CA THR A 24 4.10 -2.49 -16.62
C THR A 24 5.43 -2.71 -17.36
N ALA A 25 5.72 -1.79 -18.28
CA ALA A 25 6.93 -1.74 -19.08
C ALA A 25 7.29 -0.26 -19.31
N PRO A 26 8.59 0.08 -19.33
CA PRO A 26 9.02 1.43 -19.65
C PRO A 26 8.65 1.78 -21.09
N ASP A 27 8.41 3.07 -21.32
CA ASP A 27 8.23 3.63 -22.65
C ASP A 27 9.49 3.39 -23.48
N THR A 28 9.32 3.19 -24.79
CA THR A 28 10.42 2.80 -25.68
C THR A 28 11.36 3.97 -25.96
N LYS A 29 11.07 5.17 -25.40
CA LYS A 29 11.74 6.47 -25.54
C LYS A 29 12.88 6.35 -26.54
N ALA A 30 12.62 6.79 -27.78
CA ALA A 30 13.63 6.88 -28.84
C ALA A 30 14.96 7.28 -28.20
N ARG A 31 15.84 6.30 -28.02
CA ARG A 31 17.19 6.59 -27.58
C ARG A 31 17.75 7.39 -28.72
N LEU A 32 17.99 8.67 -28.49
CA LEU A 32 18.79 9.52 -29.38
C LEU A 32 20.25 9.03 -29.50
N ASP A 33 20.57 7.86 -28.92
CA ASP A 33 21.89 7.25 -28.86
C ASP A 33 22.05 6.05 -29.82
N ASP A 34 21.02 5.66 -30.58
CA ASP A 34 21.21 4.69 -31.66
C ASP A 34 21.61 5.47 -32.94
N ASP A 35 22.88 5.32 -33.34
CA ASP A 35 23.55 5.87 -34.54
C ASP A 35 22.91 5.44 -35.89
N ASP A 36 21.63 5.05 -35.90
CA ASP A 36 20.91 4.63 -37.09
C ASP A 36 20.21 5.85 -37.71
N ASP A 37 20.65 6.23 -38.92
CA ASP A 37 20.16 7.33 -39.78
C ASP A 37 18.65 7.24 -40.19
N GLU A 38 17.81 6.48 -39.47
CA GLU A 38 16.36 6.43 -39.69
C GLU A 38 15.63 7.48 -38.85
N GLU A 39 14.81 8.31 -39.48
CA GLU A 39 13.91 9.23 -38.78
C GLU A 39 13.15 8.49 -37.68
N PRO A 40 13.17 8.95 -36.42
CA PRO A 40 12.52 8.24 -35.32
C PRO A 40 11.03 8.14 -35.62
N LYS A 41 10.55 6.91 -35.87
CA LYS A 41 9.12 6.63 -36.03
C LYS A 41 8.41 7.13 -34.79
N LYS A 42 7.50 8.10 -34.98
CA LYS A 42 6.71 8.67 -33.89
C LYS A 42 5.91 7.55 -33.20
N PRO A 43 6.03 7.38 -31.88
CA PRO A 43 5.33 6.31 -31.17
C PRO A 43 3.81 6.49 -31.27
N GLU A 44 3.08 5.40 -31.52
CA GLU A 44 1.62 5.40 -31.50
C GLU A 44 1.14 5.52 -30.04
N THR A 45 0.38 6.57 -29.71
CA THR A 45 -0.17 6.81 -28.37
C THR A 45 -1.63 6.38 -28.27
N CYS A 46 -2.07 5.84 -27.12
CA CYS A 46 -3.49 5.58 -26.92
C CYS A 46 -4.29 6.89 -26.89
N PRO A 47 -5.37 7.03 -27.67
CA PRO A 47 -6.24 8.21 -27.62
C PRO A 47 -6.98 8.36 -26.27
N CYS A 48 -6.97 7.32 -25.45
CA CYS A 48 -7.68 7.23 -24.18
C CYS A 48 -6.89 7.79 -22.99
N CYS A 49 -5.60 7.47 -22.90
CA CYS A 49 -4.74 7.76 -21.76
C CYS A 49 -3.45 8.50 -22.15
N GLY A 50 -3.16 8.64 -23.44
CA GLY A 50 -1.97 9.33 -23.94
C GLY A 50 -0.66 8.54 -23.84
N PHE A 51 -0.68 7.32 -23.27
CA PHE A 51 0.51 6.48 -23.14
C PHE A 51 0.90 5.81 -24.47
N GLU A 52 2.21 5.58 -24.67
CA GLU A 52 2.75 4.80 -25.78
C GLU A 52 2.22 3.36 -25.76
N ILE A 53 1.78 2.86 -26.91
CA ILE A 53 1.22 1.51 -27.07
C ILE A 53 2.32 0.44 -27.12
N GLU A 54 3.39 0.70 -27.86
CA GLU A 54 4.53 -0.21 -27.96
C GLU A 54 5.46 0.05 -26.78
N ARG A 55 5.70 -0.96 -25.94
CA ARG A 55 6.56 -0.84 -24.76
C ARG A 55 7.48 -2.04 -24.65
N LYS A 56 8.73 -1.82 -24.25
CA LYS A 56 9.74 -2.88 -24.16
C LYS A 56 9.66 -3.61 -22.82
N GLU A 57 9.43 -4.93 -22.86
CA GLU A 57 9.39 -5.73 -21.64
C GLU A 57 10.75 -5.79 -20.94
N ILE A 58 10.73 -5.66 -19.61
CA ILE A 58 11.91 -5.85 -18.77
C ILE A 58 12.21 -7.35 -18.62
N PRO A 59 13.46 -7.80 -18.80
CA PRO A 59 13.86 -9.17 -18.52
C PRO A 59 13.70 -9.55 -17.04
N TYR A 60 13.34 -10.80 -16.75
CA TYR A 60 13.10 -11.23 -15.35
C TYR A 60 14.33 -11.08 -14.44
N CYS A 61 15.53 -11.35 -14.96
CA CYS A 61 16.78 -11.28 -14.20
C CYS A 61 17.38 -9.86 -14.14
N ASP A 62 16.69 -8.86 -14.66
CA ASP A 62 17.19 -7.48 -14.65
C ASP A 62 17.22 -6.88 -13.23
N ASP A 63 18.01 -5.82 -13.07
CA ASP A 63 18.16 -5.10 -11.81
C ASP A 63 16.84 -4.45 -11.39
N ILE A 64 16.62 -4.38 -10.09
CA ILE A 64 15.42 -3.78 -9.47
C ILE A 64 15.29 -2.30 -9.88
N LYS A 65 16.41 -1.63 -10.17
CA LYS A 65 16.44 -0.23 -10.65
C LYS A 65 15.71 -0.03 -11.98
N SER A 66 15.55 -1.09 -12.80
CA SER A 66 14.74 -1.01 -14.03
C SER A 66 13.27 -0.66 -13.76
N LEU A 67 12.78 -0.82 -12.52
CA LEU A 67 11.42 -0.47 -12.10
C LEU A 67 11.26 1.00 -11.69
N LYS A 68 12.31 1.84 -11.77
CA LYS A 68 12.26 3.24 -11.31
C LYS A 68 11.16 4.07 -11.99
N PHE A 69 10.84 3.79 -13.26
CA PHE A 69 9.77 4.48 -14.00
C PHE A 69 8.37 4.36 -13.35
N LEU A 70 8.19 3.45 -12.38
CA LEU A 70 6.96 3.31 -11.60
C LEU A 70 6.95 4.19 -10.32
N GLY A 71 8.02 4.93 -10.07
CA GLY A 71 8.30 5.66 -8.83
C GLY A 71 9.25 4.90 -7.89
N ALA A 72 9.89 5.63 -6.98
CA ALA A 72 10.88 5.10 -6.04
C ALA A 72 10.34 3.97 -5.15
N GLY A 73 9.05 3.95 -4.83
CA GLY A 73 8.44 2.96 -3.94
C GLY A 73 8.63 1.50 -4.39
N PHE A 74 8.68 1.22 -5.70
CA PHE A 74 8.78 -0.16 -6.21
C PHE A 74 10.18 -0.76 -6.11
N PRO A 75 11.26 -0.08 -6.56
CA PRO A 75 12.61 -0.56 -6.33
C PRO A 75 12.92 -0.77 -4.83
N LEU A 76 12.50 0.20 -4.02
CA LEU A 76 12.68 0.19 -2.58
C LEU A 76 11.97 -0.99 -1.90
N PHE A 77 10.80 -1.39 -2.39
CA PHE A 77 10.07 -2.57 -1.91
C PHE A 77 10.82 -3.87 -2.13
N TYR A 78 11.34 -4.12 -3.33
CA TYR A 78 12.08 -5.36 -3.60
C TYR A 78 13.41 -5.41 -2.84
N ASN A 79 14.03 -4.26 -2.59
CA ASN A 79 15.19 -4.17 -1.72
C ASN A 79 14.81 -4.51 -0.26
N PHE A 80 13.71 -3.98 0.24
CA PHE A 80 13.14 -4.30 1.55
C PHE A 80 12.85 -5.80 1.70
N LEU A 81 12.22 -6.43 0.71
CA LEU A 81 11.93 -7.86 0.73
C LEU A 81 13.22 -8.71 0.76
N LYS A 82 14.23 -8.37 -0.04
CA LYS A 82 15.55 -9.02 0.03
C LYS A 82 16.18 -8.90 1.42
N PHE A 83 16.05 -7.74 2.05
CA PHE A 83 16.57 -7.53 3.40
C PHE A 83 15.80 -8.34 4.46
N CYS A 84 14.47 -8.44 4.36
CA CYS A 84 13.68 -9.33 5.23
C CYS A 84 14.13 -10.80 5.12
N ILE A 85 14.40 -11.27 3.89
CA ILE A 85 14.93 -12.61 3.65
C ILE A 85 16.32 -12.77 4.31
N LEU A 86 17.20 -11.76 4.21
CA LEU A 86 18.51 -11.76 4.88
C LEU A 86 18.38 -11.85 6.41
N LEU A 87 17.47 -11.09 7.03
CA LEU A 87 17.20 -11.16 8.47
C LEU A 87 16.71 -12.57 8.88
N LEU A 88 15.83 -13.18 8.09
CA LEU A 88 15.37 -14.55 8.33
C LEU A 88 16.49 -15.58 8.15
N CYS A 89 17.38 -15.41 7.17
CA CYS A 89 18.57 -16.25 7.00
C CYS A 89 19.48 -16.23 8.22
N LEU A 90 19.61 -15.08 8.89
CA LEU A 90 20.41 -15.01 10.12
C LEU A 90 19.67 -15.61 11.30
N GLN A 91 18.38 -15.32 11.45
CA GLN A 91 17.55 -15.92 12.50
C GLN A 91 17.47 -17.45 12.35
N SER A 92 17.54 -17.98 11.12
CA SER A 92 17.53 -19.42 10.87
C SER A 92 18.78 -20.13 11.38
N LEU A 93 19.91 -19.43 11.58
CA LEU A 93 21.11 -20.00 12.22
C LEU A 93 20.83 -20.33 13.69
N VAL A 94 20.16 -19.42 14.42
CA VAL A 94 19.73 -19.67 15.80
C VAL A 94 18.62 -20.72 15.83
N ALA A 95 17.68 -20.68 14.87
CA ALA A 95 16.63 -21.67 14.75
C ALA A 95 17.19 -23.08 14.48
N LEU A 96 18.25 -23.23 13.68
CA LEU A 96 18.90 -24.51 13.41
C LEU A 96 19.45 -25.13 14.71
N PHE A 97 20.17 -24.34 15.50
CA PHE A 97 20.63 -24.78 16.82
C PHE A 97 19.46 -25.17 17.73
N ASN A 98 18.36 -24.41 17.69
CA ASN A 98 17.16 -24.74 18.44
C ASN A 98 16.53 -26.07 18.00
N ILE A 99 16.42 -26.35 16.71
CA ILE A 99 15.92 -27.63 16.18
C ILE A 99 16.79 -28.79 16.66
N LEU A 100 18.11 -28.67 16.52
CA LEU A 100 19.06 -29.73 16.92
C LEU A 100 18.99 -30.00 18.43
N SER A 101 18.96 -28.95 19.25
CA SER A 101 18.82 -29.09 20.70
C SER A 101 17.44 -29.61 21.12
N ASN A 102 16.36 -29.21 20.44
CA ASN A 102 15.02 -29.73 20.69
C ASN A 102 14.92 -31.21 20.37
N TYR A 103 15.51 -31.65 19.24
CA TYR A 103 15.49 -33.05 18.83
C TYR A 103 16.17 -33.97 19.85
N ASN A 104 17.27 -33.51 20.46
CA ASN A 104 18.00 -34.22 21.50
C ASN A 104 17.34 -34.15 22.90
N GLY A 105 16.24 -33.41 23.03
CA GLY A 105 15.51 -33.31 24.29
C GLY A 105 14.70 -34.57 24.61
N GLU A 106 14.41 -34.77 25.89
CA GLU A 106 13.69 -35.95 26.40
C GLU A 106 12.37 -35.61 27.10
N PHE A 107 12.03 -34.32 27.25
CA PHE A 107 10.90 -33.90 28.09
C PHE A 107 9.58 -34.54 27.64
N CYS A 108 9.32 -34.61 26.33
CA CYS A 108 8.08 -35.18 25.82
C CYS A 108 8.04 -36.71 25.87
N GLN A 109 9.18 -37.37 26.08
CA GLN A 109 9.27 -38.83 26.24
C GLN A 109 9.05 -39.24 27.70
N GLN A 110 9.28 -38.33 28.65
CA GLN A 110 9.03 -38.56 30.06
C GLN A 110 7.52 -38.69 30.33
N LYS A 111 7.15 -39.69 31.14
CA LYS A 111 5.77 -39.92 31.57
C LYS A 111 5.57 -39.37 32.98
N THR A 112 4.52 -38.59 33.18
CA THR A 112 4.08 -38.13 34.50
C THR A 112 2.76 -38.78 34.89
N LEU A 113 2.55 -38.89 36.20
CA LEU A 113 1.28 -39.40 36.72
C LEU A 113 0.21 -38.33 36.51
N ASN A 114 -0.79 -38.63 35.68
CA ASN A 114 -1.92 -37.72 35.51
C ASN A 114 -2.80 -37.80 36.76
N PRO A 115 -3.05 -36.68 37.46
CA PRO A 115 -3.80 -36.66 38.73
C PRO A 115 -5.26 -37.09 38.59
N ILE A 116 -5.81 -37.09 37.38
CA ILE A 116 -7.21 -37.44 37.09
C ILE A 116 -7.36 -38.91 36.69
N SER A 117 -6.46 -39.43 35.84
CA SER A 117 -6.52 -40.83 35.38
C SER A 117 -5.74 -41.79 36.27
N LEU A 118 -4.89 -41.28 37.18
CA LEU A 118 -3.94 -42.06 38.00
C LEU A 118 -3.02 -42.96 37.15
N GLN A 119 -2.86 -42.63 35.85
CA GLN A 119 -2.04 -43.35 34.89
C GLN A 119 -0.82 -42.51 34.50
N MET A 120 0.26 -43.20 34.11
CA MET A 120 1.45 -42.55 33.56
C MET A 120 1.19 -42.14 32.11
N GLU A 121 0.99 -40.85 31.89
CA GLU A 121 0.78 -40.25 30.57
C GLU A 121 2.03 -39.45 30.16
N PRO A 122 2.40 -39.43 28.86
CA PRO A 122 3.53 -38.64 28.39
C PRO A 122 3.28 -37.14 28.63
N ASN A 123 4.33 -36.40 28.97
CA ASN A 123 4.24 -34.96 29.24
C ASN A 123 3.77 -34.13 28.04
N CYS A 124 3.97 -34.64 26.82
CA CYS A 124 3.49 -34.02 25.60
C CYS A 124 2.78 -35.06 24.72
N GLN A 125 1.96 -34.57 23.80
CA GLN A 125 1.49 -35.41 22.69
C GLN A 125 2.67 -35.86 21.80
N GLU A 126 2.63 -37.10 21.33
CA GLU A 126 3.54 -37.59 20.29
C GLU A 126 3.28 -36.86 18.96
N SER A 127 4.13 -35.88 18.64
CA SER A 127 4.13 -35.18 17.36
C SER A 127 5.54 -34.73 17.02
N MET A 128 5.88 -34.79 15.74
CA MET A 128 7.15 -34.23 15.23
C MET A 128 7.24 -32.73 15.51
N PHE A 129 6.12 -32.01 15.49
CA PHE A 129 6.11 -30.56 15.77
C PHE A 129 6.51 -30.27 17.22
N LEU A 130 5.98 -31.03 18.18
CA LEU A 130 6.35 -30.89 19.59
C LEU A 130 7.80 -31.33 19.83
N LYS A 131 8.24 -32.42 19.20
CA LYS A 131 9.63 -32.91 19.30
C LYS A 131 10.66 -31.90 18.79
N LEU A 132 10.33 -31.13 17.75
CA LEU A 132 11.20 -30.11 17.18
C LEU A 132 10.99 -28.70 17.79
N SER A 133 10.08 -28.56 18.74
CA SER A 133 9.78 -27.31 19.45
C SER A 133 10.48 -27.24 20.81
N ILE A 134 10.44 -26.05 21.43
CA ILE A 134 10.99 -25.85 22.77
C ILE A 134 10.41 -26.81 23.83
N ALA A 135 9.20 -27.34 23.61
CA ALA A 135 8.54 -28.25 24.53
C ALA A 135 9.42 -29.46 24.88
N ASN A 136 10.16 -30.02 23.91
CA ASN A 136 10.90 -31.26 24.14
C ASN A 136 12.18 -31.11 24.99
N LYS A 137 12.59 -29.88 25.33
CA LYS A 137 13.80 -29.61 26.13
C LYS A 137 13.58 -28.82 27.41
N LEU A 138 12.33 -28.73 27.88
CA LEU A 138 11.96 -27.96 29.08
C LEU A 138 12.70 -28.40 30.36
N ASN A 139 13.12 -29.66 30.42
CA ASN A 139 13.87 -30.21 31.54
C ASN A 139 15.36 -29.80 31.56
N ASN A 140 15.90 -29.21 30.49
CA ASN A 140 17.30 -28.83 30.39
C ASN A 140 17.48 -27.30 30.49
N SER A 141 17.58 -26.81 31.74
CA SER A 141 17.69 -25.38 32.02
C SER A 141 18.96 -24.73 31.46
N GLU A 142 20.09 -25.45 31.42
CA GLU A 142 21.35 -24.92 30.89
C GLU A 142 21.25 -24.57 29.40
N VAL A 143 20.66 -25.48 28.60
CA VAL A 143 20.47 -25.26 27.16
C VAL A 143 19.48 -24.12 26.92
N VAL A 144 18.41 -24.02 27.71
CA VAL A 144 17.45 -22.91 27.61
C VAL A 144 18.13 -21.55 27.88
N VAL A 145 18.98 -21.47 28.90
CA VAL A 145 19.76 -20.25 29.21
C VAL A 145 20.73 -19.90 28.08
N PHE A 146 21.39 -20.89 27.48
CA PHE A 146 22.29 -20.66 26.35
C PHE A 146 21.54 -20.04 25.14
N ILE A 147 20.32 -20.49 24.87
CA ILE A 147 19.50 -19.97 23.77
C ILE A 147 19.06 -18.54 24.02
N GLN A 148 18.70 -18.21 25.26
CA GLN A 148 18.35 -16.84 25.64
C GLN A 148 19.53 -15.87 25.43
N LYS A 149 20.76 -16.29 25.76
CA LYS A 149 21.98 -15.55 25.43
C LYS A 149 22.19 -15.40 23.92
N ALA A 150 22.02 -16.48 23.16
CA ALA A 150 22.15 -16.45 21.70
C ALA A 150 21.12 -15.50 21.06
N ASN A 151 19.87 -15.50 21.54
CA ASN A 151 18.82 -14.59 21.10
C ASN A 151 19.16 -13.12 21.39
N LEU A 152 19.77 -12.82 22.54
CA LEU A 152 20.24 -11.47 22.87
C LEU A 152 21.38 -11.03 21.95
N ILE A 153 22.34 -11.91 21.65
CA ILE A 153 23.42 -11.61 20.68
C ILE A 153 22.81 -11.35 19.29
N MET A 154 21.86 -12.19 18.87
CA MET A 154 21.16 -12.02 17.59
C MET A 154 20.39 -10.69 17.55
N LEU A 155 19.78 -10.27 18.65
CA LEU A 155 19.14 -8.95 18.77
C LEU A 155 20.12 -7.81 18.48
N ILE A 156 21.33 -7.86 19.04
CA ILE A 156 22.37 -6.83 18.79
C ILE A 156 22.79 -6.83 17.32
N ILE A 157 22.97 -8.01 16.72
CA ILE A 157 23.30 -8.14 15.30
C ILE A 157 22.19 -7.54 14.42
N MET A 158 20.92 -7.81 14.74
CA MET A 158 19.79 -7.24 14.01
C MET A 158 19.73 -5.71 14.09
N ILE A 159 20.03 -5.13 15.25
CA ILE A 159 20.09 -3.67 15.42
C ILE A 159 21.10 -3.08 14.42
N ILE A 160 22.32 -3.64 14.37
CA ILE A 160 23.38 -3.18 13.47
C ILE A 160 22.94 -3.30 12.01
N LEU A 161 22.34 -4.44 11.63
CA LEU A 161 21.89 -4.67 10.26
C LEU A 161 20.76 -3.74 9.84
N LEU A 162 19.81 -3.44 10.73
CA LEU A 162 18.74 -2.47 10.45
C LEU A 162 19.30 -1.07 10.18
N GLN A 163 20.36 -0.66 10.88
CA GLN A 163 21.04 0.62 10.60
C GLN A 163 21.74 0.61 9.23
N ILE A 164 22.45 -0.48 8.91
CA ILE A 164 23.10 -0.65 7.60
C ILE A 164 22.05 -0.63 6.48
N PHE A 165 20.91 -1.29 6.69
CA PHE A 165 19.83 -1.34 5.74
C PHE A 165 19.17 0.02 5.51
N ARG A 166 18.89 0.77 6.58
CA ARG A 166 18.35 2.14 6.46
C ARG A 166 19.28 3.03 5.64
N ARG A 167 20.60 2.95 5.86
CA ARG A 167 21.60 3.64 5.03
C ARG A 167 21.56 3.19 3.58
N HIS A 168 21.48 1.88 3.33
CA HIS A 168 21.43 1.34 1.99
C HIS A 168 20.16 1.77 1.24
N GLN A 169 19.02 1.78 1.93
CA GLN A 169 17.74 2.23 1.41
C GLN A 169 17.81 3.71 1.00
N LYS A 170 18.33 4.58 1.87
CA LYS A 170 18.51 6.01 1.57
C LYS A 170 19.44 6.24 0.39
N LYS A 171 20.53 5.47 0.28
CA LYS A 171 21.44 5.56 -0.86
C LYS A 171 20.75 5.14 -2.17
N LEU A 172 19.92 4.10 -2.12
CA LEU A 172 19.17 3.64 -3.29
C LEU A 172 18.11 4.68 -3.71
N ASP A 173 17.47 5.33 -2.73
CA ASP A 173 16.52 6.44 -2.90
C ASP A 173 17.15 7.58 -3.70
N ASN A 174 18.26 8.13 -3.20
CA ASN A 174 18.99 9.21 -3.86
C ASN A 174 19.43 8.84 -5.28
N GLN A 175 19.85 7.59 -5.51
CA GLN A 175 20.22 7.12 -6.86
C GLN A 175 19.03 7.02 -7.83
N ILE A 176 17.82 6.86 -7.31
CA ILE A 176 16.60 6.83 -8.12
C ILE A 176 16.19 8.26 -8.45
N ASP A 177 16.12 9.14 -7.44
CA ASP A 177 15.82 10.57 -7.60
C ASP A 177 16.77 11.23 -8.59
N GLU A 178 18.10 11.03 -8.44
CA GLU A 178 19.13 11.54 -9.38
C GLU A 178 18.94 11.12 -10.85
N SER A 179 18.06 10.15 -11.11
CA SER A 179 17.91 9.52 -12.40
C SER A 179 16.52 9.69 -13.01
N GLN A 180 15.64 10.47 -12.38
CA GLN A 180 14.27 10.74 -12.81
C GLN A 180 13.87 12.18 -12.50
N LEU A 181 13.52 12.94 -13.53
CA LEU A 181 12.90 14.25 -13.37
C LEU A 181 11.40 14.07 -13.13
N THR A 182 10.86 14.59 -12.02
CA THR A 182 9.42 14.56 -11.77
C THR A 182 8.81 15.95 -11.54
N PRO A 183 7.49 16.11 -11.74
CA PRO A 183 6.81 17.38 -11.47
C PRO A 183 6.92 17.85 -10.01
N SER A 184 7.05 16.90 -9.06
CA SER A 184 7.22 17.16 -7.63
C SER A 184 8.50 17.95 -7.32
N ASP A 185 9.57 17.72 -8.08
CA ASP A 185 10.88 18.36 -7.86
C ASP A 185 10.85 19.87 -8.03
N TYR A 186 9.84 20.39 -8.73
CA TYR A 186 9.67 21.82 -9.00
C TYR A 186 8.47 22.44 -8.28
N THR A 187 7.65 21.63 -7.59
CA THR A 187 6.30 22.07 -7.18
C THR A 187 6.09 21.97 -5.68
N ILE A 188 5.46 23.01 -5.11
CA ILE A 188 4.96 23.02 -3.74
C ILE A 188 3.43 22.94 -3.72
N ILE A 189 2.89 22.39 -2.64
CA ILE A 189 1.48 22.49 -2.30
C ILE A 189 1.30 23.56 -1.22
N VAL A 190 0.39 24.49 -1.48
CA VAL A 190 0.06 25.61 -0.60
C VAL A 190 -1.35 25.41 -0.06
N THR A 191 -1.51 25.42 1.26
CA THR A 191 -2.80 25.24 1.94
C THR A 191 -3.11 26.44 2.84
N ASN A 192 -4.38 26.55 3.27
CA ASN A 192 -4.90 27.66 4.06
C ASN A 192 -4.93 29.00 3.31
N ILE A 193 -5.27 28.95 2.02
CA ILE A 193 -5.48 30.15 1.20
C ILE A 193 -6.89 30.71 1.49
N PRO A 194 -7.04 32.04 1.68
CA PRO A 194 -8.34 32.66 1.94
C PRO A 194 -9.30 32.37 0.79
N LYS A 195 -10.54 32.02 1.14
CA LYS A 195 -11.59 31.66 0.18
C LYS A 195 -12.46 32.87 -0.17
N THR A 196 -13.20 32.78 -1.27
CA THR A 196 -14.27 33.73 -1.66
C THR A 196 -13.82 35.17 -1.94
N LEU A 197 -12.53 35.39 -2.16
CA LEU A 197 -12.00 36.66 -2.67
C LEU A 197 -12.33 36.84 -4.14
N ASN A 198 -12.79 38.04 -4.52
CA ASN A 198 -13.01 38.43 -5.90
C ASN A 198 -11.69 38.93 -6.53
N VAL A 199 -10.71 38.02 -6.61
CA VAL A 199 -9.36 38.29 -7.12
C VAL A 199 -8.92 37.16 -8.06
N ASN A 200 -7.95 37.47 -8.93
CA ASN A 200 -7.30 36.43 -9.71
C ASN A 200 -6.26 35.69 -8.83
N TYR A 201 -6.68 34.60 -8.21
CA TYR A 201 -5.81 33.79 -7.34
C TYR A 201 -4.49 33.37 -7.99
N ARG A 202 -4.49 33.06 -9.29
CA ARG A 202 -3.26 32.63 -9.99
C ARG A 202 -2.24 33.76 -10.03
N TRP A 203 -2.70 34.98 -10.36
CA TRP A 203 -1.86 36.16 -10.40
C TRP A 203 -1.38 36.56 -8.99
N GLU A 204 -2.28 36.60 -8.01
CA GLU A 204 -1.93 36.95 -6.63
C GLU A 204 -0.93 35.96 -6.01
N LEU A 205 -1.13 34.66 -6.20
CA LEU A 205 -0.17 33.65 -5.73
C LEU A 205 1.17 33.81 -6.44
N THR A 206 1.17 34.05 -7.75
CA THR A 206 2.40 34.31 -8.51
C THR A 206 3.16 35.51 -7.93
N ASN A 207 2.46 36.64 -7.74
CA ASN A 207 3.02 37.86 -7.17
C ASN A 207 3.53 37.64 -5.73
N LEU A 208 2.76 36.91 -4.92
CA LEU A 208 3.08 36.60 -3.53
C LEU A 208 4.36 35.77 -3.42
N PHE A 209 4.49 34.72 -4.24
CA PHE A 209 5.66 33.86 -4.22
C PHE A 209 6.90 34.49 -4.87
N GLN A 210 6.73 35.32 -5.89
CA GLN A 210 7.88 35.98 -6.53
C GLN A 210 8.48 37.10 -5.67
N ASN A 211 7.65 37.81 -4.91
CA ASN A 211 8.08 39.03 -4.20
C ASN A 211 8.21 38.87 -2.68
N TYR A 212 7.52 37.91 -2.06
CA TYR A 212 7.44 37.82 -0.60
C TYR A 212 7.81 36.45 -0.02
N ALA A 213 7.96 35.41 -0.82
CA ALA A 213 8.27 34.08 -0.29
C ALA A 213 9.73 33.93 0.19
N VAL A 214 10.65 34.74 -0.31
CA VAL A 214 12.06 34.70 0.10
C VAL A 214 12.53 36.11 0.45
N SER A 215 13.19 36.24 1.60
CA SER A 215 13.68 37.54 2.10
C SER A 215 15.01 37.96 1.48
N ASP A 216 15.67 37.09 0.72
CA ASP A 216 16.96 37.38 0.07
C ASP A 216 16.76 38.10 -1.27
N ASN A 217 17.02 39.40 -1.30
CA ASN A 217 16.90 40.24 -2.50
C ASN A 217 17.83 39.83 -3.65
N ASN A 218 18.86 39.00 -3.39
CA ASN A 218 19.79 38.58 -4.43
C ASN A 218 19.30 37.37 -5.24
N PHE A 219 18.21 36.72 -4.83
CA PHE A 219 17.70 35.53 -5.49
C PHE A 219 16.26 35.72 -5.97
N GLN A 220 16.10 35.97 -7.28
CA GLN A 220 14.78 36.18 -7.88
C GLN A 220 14.06 34.86 -8.11
N ILE A 221 12.92 34.67 -7.43
CA ILE A 221 12.05 33.51 -7.65
C ILE A 221 11.25 33.71 -8.94
N THR A 222 11.21 32.68 -9.77
CA THR A 222 10.33 32.64 -10.95
C THR A 222 9.31 31.51 -10.79
N VAL A 223 8.03 31.88 -10.68
CA VAL A 223 6.91 30.94 -10.70
C VAL A 223 6.54 30.68 -12.16
N THR A 224 6.51 29.40 -12.54
CA THR A 224 6.18 28.97 -13.91
C THR A 224 4.69 28.70 -14.06
N LYS A 225 4.07 28.11 -13.04
CA LYS A 225 2.72 27.58 -13.14
C LYS A 225 2.01 27.57 -11.80
N VAL A 226 0.71 27.88 -11.80
CA VAL A 226 -0.16 27.80 -10.62
C VAL A 226 -1.42 27.02 -10.97
N VAL A 227 -1.62 25.88 -10.29
CA VAL A 227 -2.79 25.00 -10.47
C VAL A 227 -3.68 25.09 -9.23
N LEU A 228 -4.91 25.54 -9.41
CA LEU A 228 -5.89 25.67 -8.33
C LEU A 228 -6.65 24.35 -8.13
N ILE A 229 -6.97 24.03 -6.88
CA ILE A 229 -7.77 22.85 -6.53
C ILE A 229 -9.21 23.28 -6.21
N TYR A 230 -10.16 22.55 -6.77
CA TYR A 230 -11.59 22.83 -6.64
C TYR A 230 -12.30 21.71 -5.87
N ASP A 231 -13.39 22.06 -5.19
CA ASP A 231 -14.36 21.08 -4.69
C ASP A 231 -15.18 20.55 -5.86
N ILE A 232 -14.95 19.28 -6.21
CA ILE A 232 -15.57 18.61 -7.35
C ILE A 232 -16.84 17.83 -6.96
N THR A 233 -17.40 18.06 -5.76
CA THR A 233 -18.57 17.29 -5.28
C THR A 233 -19.76 17.36 -6.25
N GLU A 234 -20.04 18.51 -6.86
CA GLU A 234 -21.14 18.64 -7.84
C GLU A 234 -20.86 17.84 -9.12
N ILE A 235 -19.60 17.85 -9.60
CA ILE A 235 -19.17 17.05 -10.76
C ILE A 235 -19.35 15.56 -10.47
N LEU A 236 -18.93 15.10 -9.30
CA LEU A 236 -19.08 13.69 -8.88
C LEU A 236 -20.56 13.27 -8.79
N VAL A 237 -21.46 14.18 -8.40
CA VAL A 237 -22.90 13.92 -8.38
C VAL A 237 -23.45 13.73 -9.80
N GLU A 238 -23.04 14.58 -10.76
CA GLU A 238 -23.43 14.40 -12.17
C GLU A 238 -22.84 13.12 -12.79
N GLU A 239 -21.59 12.79 -12.46
CA GLU A 239 -20.99 11.51 -12.88
C GLU A 239 -21.76 10.30 -12.31
N ALA A 240 -22.20 10.37 -11.06
CA ALA A 240 -23.04 9.33 -10.45
C ALA A 240 -24.41 9.20 -11.14
N LYS A 241 -24.99 10.32 -11.61
CA LYS A 241 -26.22 10.28 -12.42
C LYS A 241 -25.97 9.61 -13.77
N ILE A 242 -24.87 9.93 -14.45
CA ILE A 242 -24.47 9.28 -15.71
C ILE A 242 -24.36 7.76 -15.50
N GLN A 243 -23.70 7.31 -14.42
CA GLN A 243 -23.59 5.88 -14.10
C GLN A 243 -24.96 5.22 -13.88
N LYS A 244 -25.87 5.89 -13.16
CA LYS A 244 -27.23 5.39 -12.93
C LYS A 244 -28.03 5.31 -14.24
N THR A 245 -27.94 6.31 -15.10
CA THR A 245 -28.63 6.33 -16.40
C THR A 245 -28.00 5.33 -17.38
N LEU A 246 -26.69 5.11 -17.35
CA LEU A 246 -26.02 4.03 -18.09
C LEU A 246 -26.57 2.65 -17.69
N GLN A 247 -26.82 2.41 -16.40
CA GLN A 247 -27.45 1.16 -15.96
C GLN A 247 -28.87 1.02 -16.53
N LYS A 248 -29.67 2.09 -16.55
CA LYS A 248 -30.99 2.07 -17.21
C LYS A 248 -30.86 1.78 -18.71
N LYS A 249 -29.92 2.44 -19.40
CA LYS A 249 -29.64 2.22 -20.84
C LYS A 249 -29.28 0.77 -21.12
N LYS A 250 -28.44 0.15 -20.28
CA LYS A 250 -28.09 -1.28 -20.39
C LYS A 250 -29.30 -2.19 -20.24
N ILE A 251 -30.19 -1.92 -19.28
CA ILE A 251 -31.43 -2.69 -19.08
C ILE A 251 -32.38 -2.52 -20.28
N ALA A 252 -32.50 -1.30 -20.81
CA ALA A 252 -33.33 -1.03 -21.97
C ALA A 252 -32.81 -1.76 -23.23
N LEU A 253 -31.50 -1.75 -23.47
CA LEU A 253 -30.86 -2.50 -24.57
C LEU A 253 -31.05 -4.02 -24.43
N GLN A 254 -30.98 -4.55 -23.20
CA GLN A 254 -31.28 -5.97 -22.94
C GLN A 254 -32.73 -6.33 -23.27
N THR A 255 -33.66 -5.47 -22.86
CA THR A 255 -35.11 -5.69 -23.05
C THR A 255 -35.52 -5.52 -24.53
N SER A 256 -34.84 -4.64 -25.27
CA SER A 256 -35.09 -4.37 -26.68
C SER A 256 -34.36 -5.32 -27.66
N ASN A 257 -33.65 -6.32 -27.14
CA ASN A 257 -32.79 -7.23 -27.91
C ASN A 257 -31.74 -6.47 -28.76
N MET A 258 -31.00 -5.55 -28.10
CA MET A 258 -29.94 -4.72 -28.67
C MET A 258 -30.40 -3.74 -29.76
N LYS A 259 -31.68 -3.35 -29.77
CA LYS A 259 -32.15 -2.25 -30.62
C LYS A 259 -31.81 -0.91 -29.99
N TYR A 260 -30.82 -0.23 -30.57
CA TYR A 260 -30.37 1.09 -30.14
C TYR A 260 -31.38 2.21 -30.43
N ASP A 261 -32.30 1.99 -31.37
CA ASP A 261 -33.29 3.01 -31.78
C ASP A 261 -34.59 3.01 -30.94
N CYS A 262 -34.62 2.29 -29.80
CA CYS A 262 -35.80 2.32 -28.93
C CYS A 262 -35.88 3.63 -28.14
N GLN A 263 -37.11 4.06 -27.82
CA GLN A 263 -37.35 5.34 -27.14
C GLN A 263 -36.60 5.42 -25.79
N ASP A 264 -36.65 4.37 -24.98
CA ASP A 264 -35.98 4.33 -23.66
C ASP A 264 -34.45 4.49 -23.76
N VAL A 265 -33.83 4.01 -24.84
CA VAL A 265 -32.39 4.17 -25.08
C VAL A 265 -32.08 5.60 -25.53
N ARG A 266 -32.89 6.17 -26.43
CA ARG A 266 -32.75 7.57 -26.86
C ARG A 266 -32.95 8.54 -25.69
N ASP A 267 -33.95 8.30 -24.85
CA ASP A 267 -34.20 9.11 -23.65
C ASP A 267 -33.01 9.03 -22.68
N SER A 268 -32.43 7.84 -22.50
CA SER A 268 -31.22 7.65 -21.69
C SER A 268 -29.98 8.33 -22.30
N GLU A 269 -29.84 8.35 -23.63
CA GLU A 269 -28.75 9.04 -24.33
C GLU A 269 -28.85 10.57 -24.16
N VAL A 270 -30.05 11.12 -24.29
CA VAL A 270 -30.30 12.55 -24.05
C VAL A 270 -30.01 12.92 -22.59
N GLU A 271 -30.44 12.11 -21.62
CA GLU A 271 -30.10 12.32 -20.19
C GLU A 271 -28.57 12.33 -19.94
N ILE A 272 -27.84 11.41 -20.60
CA ILE A 272 -26.37 11.33 -20.50
C ILE A 272 -25.73 12.57 -21.12
N GLU A 273 -26.16 12.98 -22.31
CA GLU A 273 -25.62 14.16 -23.01
C GLU A 273 -25.86 15.45 -22.22
N ILE A 274 -27.05 15.62 -21.65
CA ILE A 274 -27.37 16.75 -20.76
C ILE A 274 -26.42 16.77 -19.56
N SER A 275 -26.19 15.61 -18.93
CA SER A 275 -25.30 15.51 -17.76
C SER A 275 -23.84 15.76 -18.15
N GLN A 276 -23.39 15.29 -19.30
CA GLN A 276 -22.03 15.55 -19.83
C GLN A 276 -21.83 17.03 -20.13
N LYS A 277 -22.81 17.67 -20.78
CA LYS A 277 -22.79 19.12 -21.03
C LYS A 277 -22.74 19.88 -19.70
N ARG A 278 -23.55 19.48 -18.72
CA ARG A 278 -23.54 20.09 -17.39
C ARG A 278 -22.18 19.97 -16.70
N ILE A 279 -21.50 18.82 -16.81
CA ILE A 279 -20.14 18.65 -16.28
C ILE A 279 -19.18 19.62 -16.95
N LYS A 280 -19.23 19.75 -18.28
CA LYS A 280 -18.37 20.67 -19.03
C LYS A 280 -18.62 22.13 -18.61
N ASP A 281 -19.88 22.53 -18.50
CA ASP A 281 -20.28 23.86 -18.04
C ASP A 281 -19.75 24.14 -16.61
N LEU A 282 -19.85 23.16 -15.70
CA LEU A 282 -19.32 23.26 -14.34
C LEU A 282 -17.80 23.40 -14.31
N GLN A 283 -17.08 22.62 -15.13
CA GLN A 283 -15.62 22.69 -15.23
C GLN A 283 -15.17 24.07 -15.72
N GLU A 284 -15.84 24.64 -16.72
CA GLU A 284 -15.57 25.98 -17.24
C GLU A 284 -15.93 27.06 -16.21
N GLU A 285 -17.10 26.96 -15.57
CA GLU A 285 -17.51 27.86 -14.50
C GLU A 285 -16.46 27.88 -13.38
N TYR A 286 -15.99 26.72 -12.92
CA TYR A 286 -15.02 26.62 -11.83
C TYR A 286 -13.68 27.23 -12.20
N PHE A 287 -13.22 27.01 -13.44
CA PHE A 287 -11.94 27.53 -13.92
C PHE A 287 -11.90 29.06 -14.01
N TRP A 288 -13.01 29.69 -14.42
CA TRP A 288 -13.09 31.13 -14.63
C TRP A 288 -13.54 31.90 -13.40
N THR A 289 -14.55 31.41 -12.68
CA THR A 289 -15.16 32.14 -11.55
C THR A 289 -14.49 31.86 -10.21
N ASN A 290 -13.69 30.78 -10.11
CA ASN A 290 -13.13 30.27 -8.86
C ASN A 290 -14.18 29.97 -7.76
N ARG A 291 -15.46 29.79 -8.13
CA ARG A 291 -16.59 29.62 -7.21
C ARG A 291 -16.38 28.51 -6.18
N GLN A 292 -15.85 27.37 -6.60
CA GLN A 292 -15.61 26.19 -5.74
C GLN A 292 -14.13 26.02 -5.36
N PHE A 293 -13.37 27.10 -5.28
CA PHE A 293 -11.96 27.03 -4.88
C PHE A 293 -11.80 26.48 -3.45
N SER A 294 -11.01 25.42 -3.30
CA SER A 294 -10.86 24.69 -2.04
C SER A 294 -9.96 25.38 -1.00
N GLY A 295 -9.23 26.43 -1.39
CA GLY A 295 -8.20 27.06 -0.55
C GLY A 295 -6.84 26.36 -0.60
N ILE A 296 -6.59 25.58 -1.67
CA ILE A 296 -5.36 24.82 -1.89
C ILE A 296 -4.89 25.03 -3.34
N ALA A 297 -3.59 25.23 -3.54
CA ALA A 297 -3.00 25.38 -4.87
C ALA A 297 -1.64 24.67 -4.97
N PHE A 298 -1.29 24.23 -6.17
CA PHE A 298 0.07 23.82 -6.53
C PHE A 298 0.78 24.98 -7.22
N VAL A 299 2.02 25.26 -6.80
CA VAL A 299 2.85 26.32 -7.37
C VAL A 299 4.15 25.70 -7.84
N SER A 300 4.41 25.75 -9.15
CA SER A 300 5.64 25.24 -9.76
C SER A 300 6.61 26.38 -10.03
N PHE A 301 7.90 26.11 -9.81
CA PHE A 301 9.00 27.05 -10.00
C PHE A 301 9.87 26.67 -11.21
N GLU A 302 10.71 27.59 -11.69
CA GLU A 302 11.59 27.32 -12.83
C GLU A 302 12.73 26.34 -12.51
N SER A 303 13.16 26.24 -11.24
CA SER A 303 14.21 25.32 -10.81
C SER A 303 13.91 24.66 -9.46
N GLU A 304 14.45 23.47 -9.24
CA GLU A 304 14.36 22.73 -7.97
C GLU A 304 14.91 23.57 -6.80
N LYS A 305 16.06 24.22 -7.02
CA LYS A 305 16.67 25.12 -6.04
C LYS A 305 15.76 26.24 -5.56
N MET A 306 14.94 26.81 -6.44
CA MET A 306 13.95 27.84 -6.06
C MET A 306 12.88 27.26 -5.14
N LYS A 307 12.36 26.06 -5.46
CA LYS A 307 11.40 25.33 -4.62
C LYS A 307 11.99 25.07 -3.23
N ASP A 308 13.21 24.55 -3.16
CA ASP A 308 13.88 24.22 -1.88
C ASP A 308 14.14 25.47 -1.02
N LEU A 309 14.52 26.57 -1.65
CA LEU A 309 14.71 27.85 -0.94
C LEU A 309 13.39 28.33 -0.32
N VAL A 310 12.29 28.28 -1.07
CA VAL A 310 10.95 28.63 -0.57
C VAL A 310 10.53 27.72 0.59
N LEU A 311 10.75 26.42 0.48
CA LEU A 311 10.42 25.46 1.54
C LEU A 311 11.25 25.70 2.82
N SER A 312 12.55 25.97 2.67
CA SER A 312 13.45 26.16 3.81
C SER A 312 13.20 27.45 4.59
N GLN A 313 12.75 28.53 3.93
CA GLN A 313 12.48 29.81 4.59
C GLN A 313 11.06 29.89 5.19
N ASN A 314 10.12 29.06 4.74
CA ASN A 314 8.72 29.11 5.14
C ASN A 314 8.27 27.87 5.90
N THR A 315 9.02 27.48 6.94
CA THR A 315 8.67 26.31 7.76
C THR A 315 7.49 26.60 8.70
N HIS A 316 6.63 25.61 8.90
CA HIS A 316 5.54 25.67 9.87
C HIS A 316 5.60 24.51 10.86
N THR A 317 5.04 24.73 12.05
CA THR A 317 4.92 23.67 13.06
C THR A 317 3.51 23.06 13.07
N LEU A 318 3.38 21.87 13.66
CA LEU A 318 2.07 21.26 13.92
C LEU A 318 1.21 22.13 14.85
N TYR A 319 1.84 22.87 15.77
CA TYR A 319 1.16 23.79 16.67
C TYR A 319 0.49 24.93 15.88
N ASP A 320 1.17 25.49 14.88
CA ASP A 320 0.61 26.54 14.02
C ASP A 320 -0.64 26.04 13.28
N LYS A 321 -0.60 24.81 12.76
CA LYS A 321 -1.77 24.20 12.11
C LYS A 321 -2.94 24.02 13.06
N ILE A 322 -2.70 23.55 14.29
CA ILE A 322 -3.75 23.37 15.30
C ILE A 322 -4.32 24.72 15.72
N LYS A 323 -3.48 25.73 15.96
CA LYS A 323 -3.88 27.09 16.30
C LYS A 323 -4.75 27.68 15.19
N THR A 324 -4.30 27.60 13.95
CA THR A 324 -5.05 28.06 12.76
C THR A 324 -6.42 27.39 12.64
N PHE A 325 -6.46 26.08 12.90
CA PHE A 325 -7.69 25.31 12.87
C PHE A 325 -8.69 25.77 13.95
N LEU A 326 -8.22 26.08 15.16
CA LEU A 326 -9.06 26.58 16.26
C LEU A 326 -9.61 27.99 15.99
N TYR A 327 -8.89 28.82 15.23
CA TYR A 327 -9.28 30.19 14.87
C TYR A 327 -9.87 30.30 13.46
N SER A 328 -10.51 29.23 12.96
CA SER A 328 -11.24 29.21 11.68
C SER A 328 -10.41 29.70 10.49
N GLY A 329 -9.13 29.32 10.43
CA GLY A 329 -8.22 29.65 9.32
C GLY A 329 -7.34 30.89 9.55
N LYS A 330 -7.67 31.74 10.53
CA LYS A 330 -6.85 32.91 10.90
C LYS A 330 -5.76 32.53 11.90
N THR A 331 -4.62 33.18 11.83
CA THR A 331 -3.47 32.87 12.69
C THR A 331 -3.15 34.07 13.58
N PRO A 332 -3.61 34.11 14.84
CA PRO A 332 -3.39 35.27 15.69
C PRO A 332 -1.92 35.39 16.10
N GLY A 333 -1.35 36.60 16.00
CA GLY A 333 0.05 36.86 16.33
C GLY A 333 1.04 36.38 15.26
N LEU A 334 0.70 36.56 13.99
CA LEU A 334 1.61 36.41 12.85
C LEU A 334 2.66 37.51 12.87
N ASP A 335 3.93 37.15 12.71
CA ASP A 335 4.99 38.12 12.44
C ASP A 335 4.88 38.63 10.99
N GLU A 336 5.22 39.89 10.75
CA GLU A 336 5.17 40.50 9.39
C GLU A 336 6.09 39.80 8.39
N MET A 337 7.12 39.10 8.86
CA MET A 337 8.06 38.33 8.05
C MET A 337 7.52 36.95 7.61
N GLU A 338 6.44 36.46 8.22
CA GLU A 338 5.86 35.18 7.82
C GLU A 338 5.01 35.34 6.55
N LEU A 339 5.10 34.35 5.65
CA LEU A 339 4.31 34.34 4.43
C LEU A 339 2.82 34.18 4.74
N GLN A 340 2.07 35.26 4.52
CA GLN A 340 0.67 35.36 4.89
C GLN A 340 -0.17 36.04 3.82
N TRP A 341 -1.46 35.72 3.80
CA TRP A 341 -2.46 36.39 2.97
C TRP A 341 -3.71 36.69 3.81
N GLN A 342 -4.08 37.98 3.94
CA GLN A 342 -5.23 38.43 4.73
C GLN A 342 -5.27 37.90 6.18
N ALA A 343 -4.14 37.97 6.89
CA ALA A 343 -3.97 37.44 8.26
C ALA A 343 -4.18 35.91 8.38
N GLN A 344 -4.02 35.19 7.27
CA GLN A 344 -3.90 33.74 7.24
C GLN A 344 -2.47 33.37 6.85
N LYS A 345 -1.79 32.62 7.72
CA LYS A 345 -0.51 31.97 7.40
C LYS A 345 -0.73 30.96 6.29
N LEU A 346 0.10 31.01 5.25
CA LEU A 346 0.09 30.00 4.19
C LEU A 346 0.99 28.83 4.63
N PHE A 347 0.46 27.61 4.55
CA PHE A 347 1.23 26.41 4.87
C PHE A 347 1.73 25.78 3.59
N ILE A 348 3.05 25.59 3.51
CA ILE A 348 3.73 25.13 2.30
C ILE A 348 4.42 23.80 2.57
N GLU A 349 4.14 22.81 1.74
CA GLU A 349 4.82 21.51 1.76
C GLU A 349 5.28 21.16 0.34
N GLN A 350 6.22 20.22 0.22
CA GLN A 350 6.53 19.63 -1.08
C GLN A 350 5.26 18.98 -1.66
N ALA A 351 4.98 19.23 -2.93
CA ALA A 351 3.82 18.63 -3.57
C ALA A 351 4.04 17.12 -3.77
N PRO A 352 3.02 16.27 -3.58
CA PRO A 352 3.09 14.88 -4.02
C PRO A 352 3.09 14.80 -5.56
N GLU A 353 3.45 13.65 -6.10
CA GLU A 353 3.34 13.40 -7.54
C GLU A 353 1.90 13.59 -8.04
N PRO A 354 1.68 14.09 -9.27
CA PRO A 354 0.33 14.32 -9.80
C PRO A 354 -0.57 13.08 -9.76
N ASN A 355 -0.03 11.91 -10.11
CA ASN A 355 -0.72 10.62 -10.09
C ASN A 355 -0.91 10.04 -8.67
N ASP A 356 -0.25 10.61 -7.65
CA ASP A 356 -0.42 10.24 -6.25
C ASP A 356 -1.59 10.99 -5.59
N ILE A 357 -2.13 12.04 -6.22
CA ILE A 357 -3.17 12.88 -5.63
C ILE A 357 -4.56 12.23 -5.75
N LEU A 358 -5.26 12.13 -4.61
CA LEU A 358 -6.68 11.77 -4.57
C LEU A 358 -7.52 13.06 -4.57
N TRP A 359 -7.80 13.59 -5.75
CA TRP A 359 -8.49 14.87 -5.96
C TRP A 359 -9.84 14.97 -5.23
N GLU A 360 -10.62 13.89 -5.23
CA GLU A 360 -11.91 13.78 -4.53
C GLU A 360 -11.77 14.05 -3.02
N ASN A 361 -10.69 13.56 -2.42
CA ASN A 361 -10.45 13.68 -0.98
C ASN A 361 -9.63 14.92 -0.63
N LEU A 362 -8.88 15.49 -1.58
CA LEU A 362 -8.00 16.62 -1.32
C LEU A 362 -8.80 17.85 -0.90
N ALA A 363 -9.88 18.17 -1.64
CA ALA A 363 -10.73 19.34 -1.40
C ALA A 363 -11.61 19.24 -0.14
N THR A 364 -11.79 18.04 0.42
CA THR A 364 -12.63 17.87 1.62
C THR A 364 -12.07 18.58 2.85
N LEU A 365 -12.96 19.11 3.69
CA LEU A 365 -12.61 19.88 4.88
C LEU A 365 -11.88 19.01 5.92
N THR A 366 -10.93 19.61 6.64
CA THR A 366 -10.14 18.94 7.67
C THR A 366 -11.02 18.33 8.78
N GLN A 367 -12.13 18.99 9.14
CA GLN A 367 -13.08 18.50 10.15
C GLN A 367 -13.70 17.16 9.72
N ASP A 368 -14.15 17.06 8.48
CA ASP A 368 -14.75 15.84 7.93
C ASP A 368 -13.73 14.69 7.86
N LYS A 369 -12.48 15.00 7.51
CA LYS A 369 -11.38 14.02 7.51
C LYS A 369 -11.14 13.46 8.91
N ILE A 370 -11.17 14.30 9.95
CA ILE A 370 -10.98 13.86 11.35
C ILE A 370 -12.13 12.95 11.78
N VAL A 371 -13.38 13.37 11.56
CA VAL A 371 -14.56 12.56 11.92
C VAL A 371 -14.55 11.21 11.20
N ALA A 372 -14.23 11.21 9.91
CA ALA A 372 -14.12 9.99 9.11
C ALA A 372 -13.06 9.00 9.65
N ARG A 373 -11.90 9.51 10.09
CA ARG A 373 -10.82 8.70 10.69
C ARG A 373 -11.21 8.13 12.04
N ILE A 374 -11.85 8.92 12.90
CA ILE A 374 -12.36 8.44 14.19
C ILE A 374 -13.39 7.33 13.97
N LYS A 375 -14.32 7.52 13.03
CA LYS A 375 -15.29 6.48 12.64
C LYS A 375 -14.59 5.21 12.14
N GLY A 376 -13.61 5.35 11.25
CA GLY A 376 -12.83 4.22 10.74
C GLY A 376 -12.11 3.44 11.84
N PHE A 377 -11.55 4.14 12.84
CA PHE A 377 -10.90 3.54 14.01
C PHE A 377 -11.88 2.69 14.85
N PHE A 378 -13.06 3.21 15.17
CA PHE A 378 -14.07 2.44 15.92
C PHE A 378 -14.58 1.23 15.14
N ILE A 379 -14.81 1.37 13.83
CA ILE A 379 -15.19 0.24 12.97
C ILE A 379 -14.11 -0.85 13.02
N ASN A 380 -12.82 -0.47 12.95
CA ASN A 380 -11.72 -1.42 13.04
C ASN A 380 -11.74 -2.18 14.39
N ILE A 381 -11.92 -1.49 15.52
CA ILE A 381 -12.02 -2.15 16.83
C ILE A 381 -13.16 -3.16 16.87
N ILE A 382 -14.35 -2.80 16.35
CA ILE A 382 -15.51 -3.71 16.29
C ILE A 382 -15.16 -4.95 15.47
N VAL A 383 -14.52 -4.78 14.31
CA VAL A 383 -14.09 -5.88 13.45
C VAL A 383 -13.11 -6.81 14.19
N GLN A 384 -12.11 -6.26 14.88
CA GLN A 384 -11.16 -7.07 15.67
C GLN A 384 -11.84 -7.81 16.83
N GLY A 385 -12.85 -7.20 17.46
CA GLY A 385 -13.66 -7.86 18.48
C GLY A 385 -14.41 -9.06 17.90
N ILE A 386 -15.05 -8.89 16.74
CA ILE A 386 -15.79 -9.97 16.06
C ILE A 386 -14.84 -11.12 15.68
N THR A 387 -13.67 -10.82 15.12
CA THR A 387 -12.69 -11.87 14.75
C THR A 387 -12.20 -12.64 15.97
N PHE A 388 -11.92 -11.94 17.09
CA PHE A 388 -11.58 -12.58 18.35
C PHE A 388 -12.67 -13.58 18.81
N PHE A 389 -13.94 -13.16 18.81
CA PHE A 389 -15.05 -14.04 19.22
C PHE A 389 -15.23 -15.24 18.29
N ILE A 390 -15.03 -15.07 16.98
CA ILE A 390 -15.08 -16.18 16.02
C ILE A 390 -13.98 -17.19 16.32
N ILE A 391 -12.74 -16.74 16.48
CA ILE A 391 -11.60 -17.62 16.77
C ILE A 391 -11.78 -18.32 18.12
N TYR A 392 -12.24 -17.58 19.14
CA TYR A 392 -12.56 -18.11 20.46
C TYR A 392 -13.65 -19.21 20.38
N TYR A 393 -14.73 -18.96 19.65
CA TYR A 393 -15.79 -19.95 19.46
C TYR A 393 -15.26 -21.22 18.78
N LEU A 394 -14.45 -21.09 17.73
CA LEU A 394 -13.83 -22.22 17.04
C LEU A 394 -12.90 -23.01 17.97
N SER A 395 -12.09 -22.34 18.77
CA SER A 395 -11.17 -22.98 19.73
C SER A 395 -11.94 -23.72 20.84
N ILE A 396 -13.01 -23.14 21.41
CA ILE A 396 -13.87 -23.87 22.37
C ILE A 396 -14.44 -25.15 21.76
N ARG A 397 -14.97 -25.07 20.53
CA ARG A 397 -15.57 -26.23 19.87
C ARG A 397 -14.52 -27.30 19.62
N CYS A 398 -13.31 -26.91 19.23
CA CYS A 398 -12.17 -27.82 19.10
C CYS A 398 -11.91 -28.58 20.40
N ILE A 399 -11.72 -27.84 21.49
CA ILE A 399 -11.36 -28.42 22.78
C ILE A 399 -12.48 -29.33 23.30
N ARG A 400 -13.75 -28.95 23.15
CA ARG A 400 -14.87 -29.82 23.54
C ARG A 400 -14.90 -31.11 22.73
N LEU A 401 -14.60 -31.06 21.44
CA LEU A 401 -14.54 -32.26 20.61
C LEU A 401 -13.40 -33.17 21.06
N VAL A 402 -12.21 -32.61 21.27
CA VAL A 402 -11.04 -33.34 21.77
C VAL A 402 -11.32 -33.96 23.14
N TYR A 403 -11.91 -33.20 24.07
CA TYR A 403 -12.24 -33.67 25.41
C TYR A 403 -13.29 -34.79 25.40
N ASN A 404 -14.33 -34.66 24.57
CA ASN A 404 -15.33 -35.71 24.39
C ASN A 404 -14.71 -36.97 23.81
N GLU A 405 -13.77 -36.85 22.87
CA GLU A 405 -13.03 -37.98 22.32
C GLU A 405 -12.07 -38.63 23.33
N GLU A 406 -11.40 -37.85 24.20
CA GLU A 406 -10.61 -38.39 25.32
C GLU A 406 -11.48 -39.15 26.32
N LEU A 407 -12.67 -38.65 26.61
CA LEU A 407 -13.67 -39.36 27.41
C LEU A 407 -14.13 -40.66 26.75
N GLU A 408 -14.23 -40.70 25.41
CA GLU A 408 -14.52 -41.93 24.67
C GLU A 408 -13.35 -42.91 24.65
N LYS A 409 -12.09 -42.45 24.55
CA LYS A 409 -10.89 -43.29 24.68
C LYS A 409 -10.90 -44.07 26.00
N ARG A 410 -11.41 -43.46 27.08
CA ARG A 410 -11.57 -44.11 28.39
C ARG A 410 -12.67 -45.19 28.43
N LYS A 411 -13.66 -45.13 27.53
CA LYS A 411 -14.84 -46.02 27.53
C LYS A 411 -14.71 -47.19 26.58
N ILE A 412 -14.04 -47.02 25.45
CA ILE A 412 -14.01 -48.00 24.37
C ILE A 412 -12.54 -48.08 23.94
N GLY A 413 -11.84 -49.17 24.26
CA GLY A 413 -10.44 -49.41 23.88
C GLY A 413 -10.28 -49.57 22.37
N VAL A 414 -10.60 -48.53 21.61
CA VAL A 414 -10.60 -48.44 20.15
C VAL A 414 -9.27 -47.89 19.67
N ASP A 415 -8.83 -48.38 18.52
CA ASP A 415 -7.56 -48.08 17.84
C ASP A 415 -7.17 -46.60 17.85
N ASP A 416 -6.01 -46.31 18.44
CA ASP A 416 -5.51 -44.97 18.75
C ASP A 416 -5.25 -44.09 17.50
N LYS A 417 -5.01 -44.72 16.34
CA LYS A 417 -4.55 -44.02 15.13
C LYS A 417 -5.67 -43.29 14.37
N GLU A 418 -6.86 -43.86 14.29
CA GLU A 418 -7.97 -43.27 13.51
C GLU A 418 -8.55 -42.04 14.21
N LYS A 419 -8.68 -42.08 15.54
CA LYS A 419 -9.16 -40.92 16.33
C LYS A 419 -8.10 -39.81 16.45
N LEU A 420 -6.80 -40.15 16.54
CA LEU A 420 -5.71 -39.16 16.46
C LEU A 420 -5.74 -38.36 15.16
N LYS A 421 -6.04 -39.03 14.04
CA LYS A 421 -6.19 -38.40 12.73
C LYS A 421 -7.37 -37.41 12.72
N ASN A 422 -8.49 -37.72 13.38
CA ASN A 422 -9.64 -36.81 13.46
C ASN A 422 -9.28 -35.50 14.20
N VAL A 423 -8.58 -35.59 15.33
CA VAL A 423 -8.11 -34.41 16.07
C VAL A 423 -7.17 -33.56 15.20
N GLN A 424 -6.20 -34.18 14.53
CA GLN A 424 -5.26 -33.47 13.65
C GLN A 424 -5.97 -32.77 12.48
N MET A 425 -6.99 -33.42 11.89
CA MET A 425 -7.82 -32.82 10.83
C MET A 425 -8.61 -31.61 11.32
N ILE A 426 -9.14 -31.65 12.55
CA ILE A 426 -9.87 -30.52 13.15
C ILE A 426 -8.91 -29.34 13.39
N SER A 427 -7.74 -29.57 14.01
CA SER A 427 -6.72 -28.52 14.21
C SER A 427 -6.27 -27.91 12.89
N PHE A 428 -6.07 -28.73 11.86
CA PHE A 428 -5.75 -28.25 10.51
C PHE A 428 -6.87 -27.40 9.91
N ALA A 429 -8.14 -27.81 10.07
CA ALA A 429 -9.29 -27.06 9.59
C ALA A 429 -9.39 -25.68 10.26
N ILE A 430 -9.07 -25.59 11.56
CA ILE A 430 -9.08 -24.32 12.31
C ILE A 430 -7.93 -23.41 11.85
N ALA A 431 -6.71 -23.92 11.81
CA ALA A 431 -5.55 -23.17 11.32
C ALA A 431 -5.80 -22.65 9.89
N SER A 432 -6.36 -23.50 9.02
CA SER A 432 -6.77 -23.12 7.67
C SER A 432 -7.85 -22.05 7.68
N THR A 433 -8.86 -22.17 8.53
CA THR A 433 -9.95 -21.19 8.66
C THR A 433 -9.40 -19.83 9.09
N ILE A 434 -8.50 -19.78 10.07
CA ILE A 434 -7.86 -18.53 10.53
C ILE A 434 -7.08 -17.88 9.39
N VAL A 435 -6.23 -18.65 8.70
CA VAL A 435 -5.40 -18.13 7.60
C VAL A 435 -6.28 -17.65 6.43
N LEU A 436 -7.33 -18.40 6.09
CA LEU A 436 -8.29 -18.01 5.04
C LEU A 436 -9.09 -16.77 5.44
N ILE A 437 -9.51 -16.65 6.70
CA ILE A 437 -10.24 -15.45 7.15
C ILE A 437 -9.37 -14.21 7.03
N ASN A 438 -8.14 -14.32 7.50
CA ASN A 438 -7.14 -13.27 7.41
C ASN A 438 -6.87 -12.85 5.96
N LYS A 439 -6.73 -13.79 5.03
CA LYS A 439 -6.46 -13.49 3.62
C LYS A 439 -7.69 -12.99 2.85
N LEU A 440 -8.84 -13.64 3.01
CA LEU A 440 -10.02 -13.40 2.16
C LEU A 440 -10.97 -12.32 2.70
N PHE A 441 -11.06 -12.13 4.02
CA PHE A 441 -12.00 -11.17 4.61
C PHE A 441 -11.32 -9.94 5.19
N ILE A 442 -10.22 -10.08 5.93
CA ILE A 442 -9.59 -8.93 6.62
C ILE A 442 -8.96 -7.95 5.62
N GLU A 443 -8.29 -8.44 4.57
CA GLU A 443 -7.69 -7.59 3.53
C GLU A 443 -8.70 -6.63 2.87
N PRO A 444 -9.77 -7.10 2.20
CA PRO A 444 -10.72 -6.21 1.55
C PRO A 444 -11.46 -5.31 2.55
N LEU A 445 -11.71 -5.79 3.77
CA LEU A 445 -12.36 -5.01 4.81
C LEU A 445 -11.49 -3.85 5.30
N MET A 446 -10.20 -4.08 5.55
CA MET A 446 -9.27 -3.01 5.94
C MET A 446 -9.08 -1.98 4.81
N LYS A 447 -9.11 -2.42 3.55
CA LYS A 447 -9.10 -1.51 2.41
C LYS A 447 -10.36 -0.64 2.39
N TRP A 448 -11.53 -1.22 2.63
CA TRP A 448 -12.80 -0.49 2.71
C TRP A 448 -12.80 0.52 3.86
N ILE A 449 -12.36 0.13 5.05
CA ILE A 449 -12.24 1.03 6.21
C ILE A 449 -11.34 2.22 5.86
N THR A 450 -10.19 1.97 5.23
CA THR A 450 -9.25 3.04 4.88
C THR A 450 -9.83 4.00 3.82
N LYS A 451 -10.69 3.53 2.91
CA LYS A 451 -11.38 4.40 1.95
C LYS A 451 -12.34 5.38 2.63
N ILE A 452 -12.99 4.97 3.72
CA ILE A 452 -13.91 5.83 4.48
C ILE A 452 -13.15 7.04 5.07
N GLU A 453 -11.86 6.91 5.37
CA GLU A 453 -11.06 7.93 6.06
C GLU A 453 -10.72 9.19 5.22
N ARG A 454 -11.10 9.20 3.93
CA ARG A 454 -10.90 10.33 3.00
C ARG A 454 -9.45 10.84 2.99
N ILE A 455 -8.51 9.93 2.75
CA ILE A 455 -7.07 10.26 2.67
C ILE A 455 -6.79 10.97 1.33
N SER A 456 -5.96 12.01 1.37
CA SER A 456 -5.77 12.94 0.24
C SER A 456 -4.71 12.50 -0.80
N THR A 457 -3.87 11.51 -0.51
CA THR A 457 -2.91 10.94 -1.47
C THR A 457 -2.91 9.42 -1.42
N ASN A 458 -2.57 8.77 -2.54
CA ASN A 458 -2.47 7.33 -2.67
C ASN A 458 -1.37 6.78 -1.77
N THR A 459 -0.21 7.42 -1.69
CA THR A 459 0.89 7.01 -0.80
C THR A 459 0.44 6.98 0.65
N LYS A 460 -0.21 8.05 1.15
CA LYS A 460 -0.75 8.09 2.53
C LYS A 460 -1.86 7.06 2.73
N PHE A 461 -2.68 6.81 1.70
CA PHE A 461 -3.70 5.76 1.73
C PHE A 461 -3.07 4.37 1.86
N GLN A 462 -2.05 4.06 1.05
CA GLN A 462 -1.32 2.80 1.07
C GLN A 462 -0.60 2.60 2.41
N ILE A 463 0.00 3.64 3.00
CA ILE A 463 0.60 3.61 4.35
C ILE A 463 -0.46 3.26 5.39
N SER A 464 -1.57 4.01 5.41
CA SER A 464 -2.65 3.80 6.39
C SER A 464 -3.25 2.39 6.27
N TYR A 465 -3.46 1.93 5.04
CA TYR A 465 -3.96 0.60 4.74
C TYR A 465 -2.97 -0.49 5.21
N ALA A 466 -1.69 -0.38 4.84
CA ALA A 466 -0.65 -1.33 5.24
C ALA A 466 -0.52 -1.42 6.77
N ASN A 467 -0.50 -0.28 7.46
CA ASN A 467 -0.40 -0.23 8.93
C ASN A 467 -1.57 -0.98 9.59
N LYS A 468 -2.81 -0.63 9.22
CA LYS A 468 -4.00 -1.27 9.80
C LYS A 468 -4.07 -2.75 9.47
N LEU A 469 -3.77 -3.11 8.23
CA LEU A 469 -3.80 -4.49 7.78
C LEU A 469 -2.76 -5.32 8.54
N THR A 470 -1.51 -4.86 8.64
CA THR A 470 -0.45 -5.56 9.37
C THR A 470 -0.80 -5.78 10.83
N ILE A 471 -1.26 -4.73 11.52
CA ILE A 471 -1.67 -4.81 12.94
C ILE A 471 -2.81 -5.81 13.09
N SER A 472 -3.84 -5.71 12.25
CA SER A 472 -4.99 -6.61 12.27
C SER A 472 -4.59 -8.07 12.07
N LEU A 473 -3.74 -8.32 11.07
CA LEU A 473 -3.28 -9.66 10.74
C LEU A 473 -2.40 -10.24 11.87
N PHE A 474 -1.52 -9.43 12.46
CA PHE A 474 -0.67 -9.85 13.58
C PHE A 474 -1.48 -10.11 14.86
N VAL A 475 -2.43 -9.24 15.19
CA VAL A 475 -3.31 -9.43 16.36
C VAL A 475 -4.10 -10.73 16.21
N ASN A 476 -4.76 -10.93 15.06
CA ASN A 476 -5.56 -12.14 14.81
C ASN A 476 -4.73 -13.42 14.77
N ALA A 477 -3.49 -13.38 14.26
CA ALA A 477 -2.65 -14.57 14.13
C ALA A 477 -1.86 -14.90 15.41
N ALA A 478 -1.32 -13.89 16.11
CA ALA A 478 -0.44 -14.11 17.25
C ALA A 478 -1.14 -13.88 18.60
N ILE A 479 -1.71 -12.70 18.77
CA ILE A 479 -2.19 -12.25 20.09
C ILE A 479 -3.46 -12.98 20.48
N VAL A 480 -4.40 -13.14 19.53
CA VAL A 480 -5.65 -13.84 19.78
C VAL A 480 -5.39 -15.31 20.12
N SER A 481 -4.57 -16.01 19.34
CA SER A 481 -4.19 -17.40 19.64
C SER A 481 -3.47 -17.53 20.99
N TYR A 482 -2.55 -16.62 21.30
CA TYR A 482 -1.87 -16.59 22.60
C TYR A 482 -2.85 -16.45 23.77
N VAL A 483 -3.80 -15.51 23.67
CA VAL A 483 -4.81 -15.30 24.72
C VAL A 483 -5.68 -16.54 24.89
N ILE A 484 -6.14 -17.12 23.79
CA ILE A 484 -7.08 -18.24 23.84
C ILE A 484 -6.38 -19.52 24.33
N ASP A 485 -5.34 -19.97 23.64
CA ASP A 485 -4.76 -21.29 23.89
C ASP A 485 -3.93 -21.34 25.17
N ILE A 486 -3.29 -20.22 25.54
CA ILE A 486 -2.44 -20.14 26.74
C ILE A 486 -3.19 -19.57 27.94
N LEU A 487 -3.74 -18.35 27.84
CA LEU A 487 -4.31 -17.69 29.02
C LEU A 487 -5.67 -18.27 29.43
N ILE A 488 -6.53 -18.64 28.47
CA ILE A 488 -7.87 -19.17 28.77
C ILE A 488 -7.83 -20.68 28.99
N PHE A 489 -7.17 -21.42 28.08
CA PHE A 489 -7.21 -22.89 28.10
C PHE A 489 -6.00 -23.56 28.72
N SER A 490 -4.87 -22.85 28.86
CA SER A 490 -3.61 -23.42 29.37
C SER A 490 -3.17 -24.71 28.66
N ASN A 491 -3.54 -24.88 27.39
CA ASN A 491 -3.23 -26.05 26.57
C ASN A 491 -2.04 -25.74 25.65
N VAL A 492 -0.82 -25.92 26.17
CA VAL A 492 0.40 -25.57 25.43
C VAL A 492 0.91 -26.72 24.55
N TYR A 493 0.97 -27.93 25.11
CA TYR A 493 1.60 -29.13 24.52
C TYR A 493 0.65 -30.34 24.41
N GLY A 494 -0.61 -30.18 24.77
CA GLY A 494 -1.64 -31.22 24.63
C GLY A 494 -2.21 -31.32 23.21
N PHE A 495 -3.24 -32.16 23.04
CA PHE A 495 -3.94 -32.33 21.77
C PHE A 495 -4.49 -31.01 21.25
N GLY A 496 -4.11 -30.65 20.02
CA GLY A 496 -4.48 -29.36 19.42
C GLY A 496 -4.05 -28.16 20.26
N GLY A 497 -2.97 -28.30 21.03
CA GLY A 497 -2.42 -27.22 21.85
C GLY A 497 -1.72 -26.14 21.04
N PHE A 498 -1.38 -25.06 21.72
CA PHE A 498 -0.80 -23.84 21.14
C PHE A 498 0.35 -24.11 20.16
N ILE A 499 1.38 -24.86 20.58
CA ILE A 499 2.57 -25.09 19.74
C ILE A 499 2.22 -25.81 18.44
N TYR A 500 1.30 -26.77 18.51
CA TYR A 500 0.87 -27.54 17.34
C TYR A 500 0.09 -26.66 16.35
N ASN A 501 -0.92 -25.92 16.84
CA ASN A 501 -1.75 -25.05 16.00
C ASN A 501 -0.92 -23.93 15.36
N GLU A 502 -0.05 -23.28 16.12
CA GLU A 502 0.80 -22.20 15.61
C GLU A 502 1.84 -22.70 14.60
N THR A 503 2.38 -23.91 14.78
CA THR A 503 3.26 -24.53 13.77
C THR A 503 2.50 -24.75 12.46
N LEU A 504 1.24 -25.17 12.51
CA LEU A 504 0.40 -25.29 11.30
C LEU A 504 0.13 -23.92 10.67
N ILE A 505 -0.15 -22.90 11.47
CA ILE A 505 -0.35 -21.53 10.97
C ILE A 505 0.92 -21.01 10.26
N PHE A 506 2.12 -21.29 10.79
CA PHE A 506 3.39 -20.98 10.11
C PHE A 506 3.48 -21.63 8.72
N ILE A 507 3.26 -22.94 8.66
CA ILE A 507 3.36 -23.71 7.41
C ILE A 507 2.32 -23.22 6.40
N LEU A 508 1.09 -23.00 6.85
CA LEU A 508 0.00 -22.52 6.00
C LEU A 508 0.25 -21.09 5.50
N ASN A 509 0.71 -20.17 6.35
CA ASN A 509 1.06 -18.81 5.91
C ASN A 509 2.20 -18.83 4.88
N ALA A 510 3.21 -19.68 5.08
CA ALA A 510 4.34 -19.83 4.16
C ALA A 510 3.93 -20.41 2.81
N ALA A 511 2.97 -21.34 2.77
CA ALA A 511 2.53 -22.00 1.54
C ALA A 511 1.42 -21.23 0.81
N ILE A 512 0.37 -20.81 1.52
CA ILE A 512 -0.85 -20.25 0.93
C ILE A 512 -0.56 -18.93 0.20
N ALA A 513 0.24 -18.02 0.79
CA ALA A 513 0.49 -16.72 0.17
C ALA A 513 1.19 -16.86 -1.20
N PRO A 514 2.37 -17.52 -1.33
CA PRO A 514 2.99 -17.72 -2.64
C PRO A 514 2.12 -18.51 -3.63
N LEU A 515 1.37 -19.52 -3.17
CA LEU A 515 0.48 -20.31 -4.04
C LEU A 515 -0.67 -19.48 -4.60
N ILE A 516 -1.34 -18.67 -3.79
CA ILE A 516 -2.40 -17.76 -4.24
C ILE A 516 -1.84 -16.78 -5.27
N TRP A 517 -0.64 -16.25 -5.07
CA TRP A 517 -0.04 -15.32 -6.02
C TRP A 517 0.47 -16.01 -7.29
N LEU A 518 0.87 -17.28 -7.23
CA LEU A 518 1.33 -18.04 -8.39
C LEU A 518 0.15 -18.41 -9.31
N ILE A 519 -0.92 -18.94 -8.72
CA ILE A 519 -2.17 -19.27 -9.40
C ILE A 519 -2.83 -17.99 -9.91
N ASP A 520 -2.81 -16.95 -9.07
CA ASP A 520 -3.39 -15.65 -9.33
C ASP A 520 -4.86 -15.70 -9.78
N PRO A 521 -5.78 -16.13 -8.88
CA PRO A 521 -7.19 -16.34 -9.22
C PRO A 521 -7.85 -15.12 -9.87
N TRP A 522 -7.46 -13.91 -9.48
CA TRP A 522 -8.01 -12.67 -10.03
C TRP A 522 -7.73 -12.51 -11.52
N THR A 523 -6.53 -12.84 -11.99
CA THR A 523 -6.19 -12.78 -13.41
C THR A 523 -6.94 -13.84 -14.20
N LEU A 524 -7.12 -15.04 -13.63
CA LEU A 524 -7.93 -16.09 -14.25
C LEU A 524 -9.39 -15.66 -14.39
N ILE A 525 -10.00 -15.12 -13.33
CA ILE A 525 -11.38 -14.60 -13.35
C ILE A 525 -11.50 -13.49 -14.39
N ARG A 526 -10.56 -12.53 -14.42
CA ARG A 526 -10.57 -11.43 -15.39
C ARG A 526 -10.40 -11.92 -16.82
N LYS A 527 -9.56 -12.93 -17.06
CA LYS A 527 -9.41 -13.56 -18.37
C LYS A 527 -10.70 -14.23 -18.82
N LEU A 528 -11.36 -15.00 -17.95
CA LEU A 528 -12.66 -15.61 -18.27
C LEU A 528 -13.73 -14.55 -18.58
N GLN A 529 -13.74 -13.44 -17.84
CA GLN A 529 -14.60 -12.30 -18.12
C GLN A 529 -14.29 -11.65 -19.47
N ARG A 530 -13.01 -11.41 -19.79
CA ARG A 530 -12.55 -10.88 -21.09
C ARG A 530 -13.02 -11.77 -22.23
N ASP A 531 -12.74 -13.08 -22.15
CA ASP A 531 -13.04 -14.04 -23.21
C ASP A 531 -14.56 -14.17 -23.44
N HIS A 532 -15.36 -14.20 -22.36
CA HIS A 532 -16.81 -14.26 -22.46
C HIS A 532 -17.42 -13.00 -23.09
N GLN A 533 -16.89 -11.81 -22.75
CA GLN A 533 -17.42 -10.54 -23.26
C GLN A 533 -16.94 -10.25 -24.69
N ALA A 534 -15.71 -10.61 -25.03
CA ALA A 534 -15.16 -10.43 -26.37
C ALA A 534 -15.85 -11.32 -27.43
N GLN A 535 -16.47 -12.43 -27.02
CA GLN A 535 -17.31 -13.25 -27.91
C GLN A 535 -18.62 -12.55 -28.32
N LYS A 536 -19.10 -11.60 -27.52
CA LYS A 536 -20.36 -10.86 -27.75
C LYS A 536 -20.10 -9.55 -28.49
N VAL A 537 -19.36 -9.57 -29.61
CA VAL A 537 -18.89 -8.35 -30.32
C VAL A 537 -20.01 -7.35 -30.57
N ASN A 538 -21.14 -7.79 -31.14
CA ASN A 538 -22.27 -6.91 -31.47
C ASN A 538 -23.27 -6.72 -30.31
N ASP A 539 -23.35 -7.70 -29.40
CA ASP A 539 -24.27 -7.71 -28.25
C ASP A 539 -23.59 -7.22 -26.95
N CYS A 540 -22.48 -6.49 -27.08
CA CYS A 540 -21.70 -6.05 -25.95
C CYS A 540 -22.36 -4.84 -25.27
N LEU A 541 -22.76 -5.02 -24.01
CA LEU A 541 -23.35 -3.97 -23.17
C LEU A 541 -22.30 -3.15 -22.41
N LEU A 542 -21.02 -3.40 -22.66
CA LEU A 542 -19.92 -2.67 -22.02
C LEU A 542 -19.71 -1.34 -22.73
N THR A 543 -19.49 -0.30 -21.94
CA THR A 543 -18.98 0.97 -22.47
C THR A 543 -17.51 0.82 -22.88
N GLN A 544 -17.00 1.71 -23.73
CA GLN A 544 -15.58 1.72 -24.07
C GLN A 544 -14.68 1.78 -22.83
N LYS A 545 -15.04 2.59 -21.82
CA LYS A 545 -14.29 2.67 -20.56
C LYS A 545 -14.28 1.33 -19.81
N GLU A 546 -15.42 0.68 -19.68
CA GLU A 546 -15.52 -0.63 -19.02
C GLU A 546 -14.77 -1.73 -19.78
N ALA A 547 -14.79 -1.68 -21.12
CA ALA A 547 -14.02 -2.59 -21.96
C ALA A 547 -12.51 -2.37 -21.79
N ASN A 548 -12.07 -1.11 -21.79
CA ASN A 548 -10.68 -0.72 -21.51
C ASN A 548 -10.24 -1.26 -20.14
N GLU A 549 -11.05 -1.01 -19.10
CA GLU A 549 -10.81 -1.53 -17.75
C GLU A 549 -10.76 -3.05 -17.76
N ILE A 550 -11.72 -3.78 -18.31
CA ILE A 550 -11.68 -5.25 -18.32
C ILE A 550 -10.43 -5.79 -19.02
N MET A 551 -9.97 -5.13 -20.09
CA MET A 551 -8.79 -5.54 -20.87
C MET A 551 -7.45 -5.26 -20.20
N GLU A 552 -7.35 -4.26 -19.32
CA GLU A 552 -6.15 -4.03 -18.49
C GLU A 552 -5.83 -5.22 -17.58
N GLU A 553 -4.57 -5.39 -17.15
CA GLU A 553 -4.22 -6.40 -16.15
C GLU A 553 -4.64 -6.02 -14.72
N VAL A 554 -4.59 -6.99 -13.80
CA VAL A 554 -4.96 -6.77 -12.38
C VAL A 554 -4.07 -5.71 -11.74
N ASP A 555 -4.69 -4.79 -11.00
CA ASP A 555 -3.98 -3.67 -10.37
C ASP A 555 -2.98 -4.18 -9.32
N TYR A 556 -1.74 -3.69 -9.40
CA TYR A 556 -0.70 -3.96 -8.42
C TYR A 556 -0.94 -3.14 -7.15
N GLN A 557 -1.16 -3.81 -6.01
CA GLN A 557 -1.33 -3.15 -4.71
C GLN A 557 -0.12 -3.39 -3.82
N LEU A 558 0.67 -2.34 -3.59
CA LEU A 558 1.94 -2.44 -2.88
C LEU A 558 1.74 -2.60 -1.35
N ALA A 559 0.76 -1.90 -0.77
CA ALA A 559 0.47 -1.98 0.67
C ALA A 559 0.16 -3.39 1.18
N MET A 560 -0.62 -4.16 0.41
CA MET A 560 -0.98 -5.54 0.79
C MET A 560 0.25 -6.43 0.94
N ARG A 561 1.24 -6.24 0.06
CA ARG A 561 2.45 -7.05 0.03
C ARG A 561 3.38 -6.69 1.18
N TYR A 562 3.53 -5.40 1.48
CA TYR A 562 4.23 -4.98 2.67
C TYR A 562 3.58 -5.54 3.93
N ALA A 563 2.24 -5.50 4.04
CA ALA A 563 1.54 -6.03 5.20
C ALA A 563 1.75 -7.54 5.37
N ASP A 564 1.69 -8.31 4.28
CA ASP A 564 1.99 -9.75 4.29
C ASP A 564 3.43 -10.06 4.72
N ILE A 565 4.42 -9.28 4.26
CA ILE A 565 5.82 -9.44 4.66
C ILE A 565 5.99 -9.08 6.14
N ILE A 566 5.52 -7.90 6.56
CA ILE A 566 5.75 -7.41 7.92
C ILE A 566 5.02 -8.28 8.94
N LYS A 567 3.77 -8.71 8.68
CA LYS A 567 3.09 -9.64 9.59
C LYS A 567 3.92 -10.91 9.76
N THR A 568 4.48 -11.43 8.65
CA THR A 568 5.26 -12.68 8.65
C THR A 568 6.53 -12.49 9.46
N MET A 569 7.20 -11.34 9.31
CA MET A 569 8.36 -10.97 10.13
C MET A 569 7.97 -10.87 11.61
N TRP A 570 6.95 -10.08 11.97
CA TRP A 570 6.51 -9.92 13.37
C TRP A 570 6.12 -11.25 14.00
N PHE A 571 5.32 -12.06 13.31
CA PHE A 571 4.90 -13.38 13.75
C PHE A 571 6.09 -14.34 13.93
N THR A 572 7.03 -14.35 12.97
CA THR A 572 8.24 -15.20 13.03
C THR A 572 9.16 -14.80 14.16
N PHE A 573 9.41 -13.52 14.37
CA PHE A 573 10.27 -13.07 15.46
C PHE A 573 9.60 -13.26 16.83
N PHE A 574 8.27 -13.13 16.92
CA PHE A 574 7.55 -13.36 18.16
C PHE A 574 7.55 -14.84 18.60
N PHE A 575 7.35 -15.79 17.68
CA PHE A 575 7.27 -17.23 18.03
C PHE A 575 8.47 -18.08 17.64
N GLY A 576 9.46 -17.53 16.93
CA GLY A 576 10.55 -18.30 16.33
C GLY A 576 11.41 -19.11 17.31
N THR A 577 11.54 -18.65 18.57
CA THR A 577 12.25 -19.42 19.61
C THR A 577 11.44 -20.62 20.09
N ALA A 578 10.13 -20.48 20.24
CA ALA A 578 9.24 -21.58 20.64
C ALA A 578 9.05 -22.58 19.49
N ILE A 579 8.94 -22.06 18.27
CA ILE A 579 8.64 -22.81 17.04
C ILE A 579 9.72 -22.54 15.99
N PRO A 580 10.92 -23.13 16.12
CA PRO A 580 12.04 -22.90 15.20
C PRO A 580 11.73 -23.31 13.76
N LEU A 581 10.89 -24.33 13.56
CA LEU A 581 10.44 -24.76 12.23
C LEU A 581 9.71 -23.61 11.50
N GLY A 582 9.00 -22.76 12.24
CA GLY A 582 8.31 -21.59 11.70
C GLY A 582 9.26 -20.59 11.04
N VAL A 583 10.48 -20.43 11.56
CA VAL A 583 11.49 -19.55 10.96
C VAL A 583 11.89 -20.04 9.56
N PHE A 584 12.09 -21.35 9.39
CA PHE A 584 12.41 -21.94 8.09
C PHE A 584 11.21 -21.88 7.13
N SER A 585 10.01 -22.15 7.63
CA SER A 585 8.78 -22.00 6.84
C SER A 585 8.65 -20.57 6.31
N SER A 586 8.82 -19.56 7.16
CA SER A 586 8.77 -18.15 6.74
C SER A 586 9.88 -17.78 5.75
N LEU A 587 11.10 -18.29 5.93
CA LEU A 587 12.21 -18.05 5.00
C LEU A 587 11.90 -18.60 3.60
N ILE A 588 11.43 -19.83 3.51
CA ILE A 588 11.02 -20.46 2.24
C ILE A 588 9.84 -19.70 1.64
N GLY A 589 8.83 -19.38 2.46
CA GLY A 589 7.64 -18.64 2.06
C GLY A 589 7.96 -17.28 1.45
N LEU A 590 8.77 -16.45 2.12
CA LEU A 590 9.15 -15.13 1.60
C LEU A 590 10.08 -15.22 0.37
N SER A 591 10.92 -16.25 0.29
CA SER A 591 11.77 -16.48 -0.90
C SER A 591 10.92 -16.83 -2.12
N LEU A 592 9.93 -17.71 -1.97
CA LEU A 592 8.98 -18.02 -3.04
C LEU A 592 8.11 -16.80 -3.37
N PHE A 593 7.67 -16.06 -2.36
CA PHE A 593 6.90 -14.83 -2.54
C PHE A 593 7.67 -13.80 -3.38
N TYR A 594 8.97 -13.61 -3.15
CA TYR A 594 9.82 -12.73 -3.95
C TYR A 594 9.82 -13.12 -5.44
N LEU A 595 10.04 -14.41 -5.73
CA LEU A 595 10.11 -14.90 -7.10
C LEU A 595 8.79 -14.74 -7.84
N VAL A 596 7.69 -15.11 -7.18
CA VAL A 596 6.33 -15.04 -7.74
C VAL A 596 5.87 -13.60 -7.91
N ASP A 597 6.11 -12.74 -6.92
CA ASP A 597 5.66 -11.36 -7.01
C ASP A 597 6.44 -10.55 -8.06
N LYS A 598 7.77 -10.78 -8.17
CA LYS A 598 8.57 -10.19 -9.25
C LYS A 598 8.07 -10.63 -10.63
N TYR A 599 7.65 -11.89 -10.78
CA TYR A 599 7.04 -12.34 -12.02
C TYR A 599 5.69 -11.64 -12.29
N ASN A 600 4.85 -11.54 -11.27
CA ASN A 600 3.54 -10.92 -11.40
C ASN A 600 3.61 -9.43 -11.76
N ILE A 601 4.48 -8.64 -11.14
CA ILE A 601 4.63 -7.22 -11.49
C ILE A 601 5.07 -7.04 -12.95
N LEU A 602 5.98 -7.89 -13.42
CA LEU A 602 6.60 -7.77 -14.74
C LEU A 602 5.71 -8.27 -15.88
N ARG A 603 4.74 -9.15 -15.59
CA ARG A 603 3.99 -9.89 -16.65
C ARG A 603 2.48 -9.97 -16.46
N ARG A 604 1.94 -9.80 -15.26
CA ARG A 604 0.51 -10.03 -14.94
C ARG A 604 -0.17 -8.89 -14.21
N ARG A 605 0.46 -7.72 -14.17
CA ARG A 605 -0.06 -6.58 -13.41
C ARG A 605 0.02 -5.30 -14.22
N THR A 606 -0.85 -4.37 -13.85
CA THR A 606 -0.81 -2.99 -14.28
C THR A 606 -0.59 -2.12 -13.05
N VAL A 607 0.27 -1.11 -13.19
CA VAL A 607 0.56 -0.13 -12.13
C VAL A 607 -0.05 1.19 -12.58
N LYS A 608 -0.96 1.72 -11.76
CA LYS A 608 -1.73 2.93 -12.09
C LYS A 608 -1.23 4.18 -11.37
N GLU A 609 -0.52 4.00 -10.27
CA GLU A 609 -0.16 5.03 -9.31
C GLU A 609 1.36 5.02 -9.13
N SER A 610 1.97 6.20 -9.10
CA SER A 610 3.35 6.40 -8.68
C SER A 610 3.39 6.50 -7.16
N ILE A 611 4.05 5.55 -6.50
CA ILE A 611 4.12 5.52 -5.03
C ILE A 611 5.46 6.09 -4.59
N SER A 612 5.43 7.05 -3.67
CA SER A 612 6.64 7.69 -3.16
C SER A 612 7.44 6.79 -2.22
N GLN A 613 8.68 7.20 -1.93
CA GLN A 613 9.56 6.54 -0.98
C GLN A 613 8.95 6.42 0.43
N GLU A 614 8.06 7.35 0.84
CA GLU A 614 7.52 7.44 2.19
C GLU A 614 6.90 6.12 2.67
N LEU A 615 6.24 5.38 1.77
CA LEU A 615 5.70 4.07 2.11
C LEU A 615 6.81 3.12 2.58
N SER A 616 7.90 3.02 1.85
CA SER A 616 9.05 2.18 2.21
C SER A 616 9.62 2.57 3.57
N TRP A 617 9.80 3.87 3.82
CA TRP A 617 10.30 4.39 5.10
C TRP A 617 9.38 4.01 6.27
N GLN A 618 8.07 4.13 6.10
CA GLN A 618 7.11 3.72 7.13
C GLN A 618 7.15 2.20 7.35
N MET A 619 7.30 1.42 6.29
CA MET A 619 7.38 -0.05 6.38
C MET A 619 8.68 -0.51 7.05
N ILE A 620 9.77 0.26 6.94
CA ILE A 620 11.00 0.04 7.71
C ILE A 620 10.77 0.31 9.21
N ASN A 621 10.12 1.42 9.55
CA ASN A 621 9.75 1.71 10.94
C ASN A 621 8.87 0.59 11.52
N MET A 622 7.93 0.05 10.73
CA MET A 622 7.15 -1.11 11.14
C MET A 622 8.01 -2.38 11.29
N LEU A 623 8.94 -2.64 10.36
CA LEU A 623 9.83 -3.80 10.46
C LEU A 623 10.67 -3.74 11.73
N GLU A 624 11.14 -2.57 12.16
CA GLU A 624 11.96 -2.39 13.36
C GLU A 624 11.27 -2.88 14.65
N PHE A 625 9.94 -3.04 14.68
CA PHE A 625 9.23 -3.68 15.79
C PHE A 625 9.64 -5.14 16.02
N VAL A 626 10.29 -5.82 15.06
CA VAL A 626 10.88 -7.16 15.29
C VAL A 626 11.88 -7.17 16.44
N LEU A 627 12.56 -6.05 16.69
CA LEU A 627 13.48 -5.87 17.82
C LEU A 627 12.77 -5.90 19.17
N LEU A 628 11.48 -5.53 19.20
CA LEU A 628 10.64 -5.62 20.38
C LEU A 628 9.94 -6.99 20.45
N PHE A 629 9.41 -7.47 19.33
CA PHE A 629 8.65 -8.72 19.30
C PHE A 629 9.48 -9.96 19.60
N ASN A 630 10.75 -10.03 19.18
CA ASN A 630 11.62 -11.16 19.50
C ASN A 630 11.80 -11.36 21.03
N PRO A 631 12.31 -10.36 21.79
CA PRO A 631 12.46 -10.53 23.23
C PRO A 631 11.12 -10.59 23.98
N LEU A 632 10.06 -9.92 23.49
CA LEU A 632 8.71 -10.08 24.07
C LEU A 632 8.20 -11.51 23.93
N GLY A 633 8.36 -12.10 22.74
CA GLY A 633 8.02 -13.49 22.48
C GLY A 633 8.78 -14.45 23.38
N ASN A 634 10.10 -14.27 23.51
CA ASN A 634 10.93 -15.07 24.42
C ASN A 634 10.49 -14.94 25.88
N THR A 635 10.14 -13.73 26.31
CA THR A 635 9.62 -13.47 27.67
C THR A 635 8.27 -14.14 27.88
N ALA A 636 7.35 -14.03 26.91
CA ALA A 636 6.05 -14.70 26.96
C ALA A 636 6.24 -16.22 27.10
N VAL A 637 7.10 -16.82 26.27
CA VAL A 637 7.46 -18.24 26.30
C VAL A 637 8.04 -18.65 27.65
N SER A 638 8.96 -17.87 28.22
CA SER A 638 9.50 -18.14 29.55
C SER A 638 8.43 -18.07 30.64
N LEU A 639 7.51 -17.10 30.54
CA LEU A 639 6.47 -16.88 31.53
C LEU A 639 5.44 -18.02 31.56
N PHE A 640 4.97 -18.50 30.40
CA PHE A 640 3.98 -19.58 30.39
C PHE A 640 4.58 -20.99 30.53
N LEU A 641 5.84 -21.21 30.15
CA LEU A 641 6.49 -22.53 30.28
C LEU A 641 7.18 -22.73 31.62
N ASN A 642 7.93 -21.74 32.10
CA ASN A 642 8.80 -21.86 33.28
C ASN A 642 8.29 -21.09 34.50
N GLN A 643 7.19 -20.32 34.36
CA GLN A 643 6.65 -19.44 35.39
C GLN A 643 7.66 -18.43 35.97
N ASN A 644 8.73 -18.16 35.22
CA ASN A 644 9.86 -17.34 35.64
C ASN A 644 10.22 -16.31 34.56
N PHE A 645 10.66 -15.13 35.01
CA PHE A 645 11.19 -14.11 34.13
C PHE A 645 12.65 -14.41 33.81
N ASP A 646 12.94 -14.54 32.52
CA ASP A 646 14.32 -14.60 32.04
C ASP A 646 14.93 -13.19 32.00
N ILE A 647 16.09 -13.04 32.64
CA ILE A 647 16.83 -11.78 32.73
C ILE A 647 17.28 -11.33 31.33
N TYR A 648 17.74 -12.24 30.47
CA TYR A 648 18.26 -11.88 29.15
C TYR A 648 17.15 -11.40 28.21
N SER A 649 16.00 -12.08 28.22
CA SER A 649 14.82 -11.68 27.45
C SER A 649 14.26 -10.35 27.96
N THR A 650 14.21 -10.15 29.28
CA THR A 650 13.76 -8.89 29.90
C THR A 650 14.68 -7.72 29.51
N LEU A 651 16.00 -7.92 29.56
CA LEU A 651 16.98 -6.95 29.08
C LEU A 651 16.75 -6.64 27.59
N GLY A 652 16.49 -7.67 26.78
CA GLY A 652 16.13 -7.52 25.38
C GLY A 652 14.88 -6.67 25.17
N VAL A 653 13.83 -6.84 25.98
CA VAL A 653 12.61 -6.00 25.93
C VAL A 653 12.95 -4.55 26.25
N ILE A 654 13.79 -4.29 27.25
CA ILE A 654 14.22 -2.92 27.60
C ILE A 654 14.98 -2.29 26.44
N ILE A 655 15.91 -3.03 25.81
CA ILE A 655 16.64 -2.57 24.62
C ILE A 655 15.67 -2.28 23.47
N GLY A 656 14.74 -3.20 23.19
CA GLY A 656 13.74 -3.06 22.14
C GLY A 656 12.83 -1.85 22.35
N LEU A 657 12.33 -1.63 23.57
CA LEU A 657 11.52 -0.46 23.91
C LEU A 657 12.32 0.85 23.80
N SER A 658 13.56 0.85 24.27
CA SER A 658 14.45 2.01 24.16
C SER A 658 14.68 2.38 22.70
N PHE A 659 14.90 1.37 21.85
CA PHE A 659 15.09 1.56 20.42
C PHE A 659 13.87 2.21 19.75
N GLN A 660 12.65 1.82 20.12
CA GLN A 660 11.42 2.41 19.57
C GLN A 660 11.21 3.88 19.97
N ILE A 661 11.78 4.33 21.09
CA ILE A 661 11.67 5.72 21.56
C ILE A 661 12.75 6.61 20.92
N LEU A 662 13.90 6.04 20.55
CA LEU A 662 15.02 6.80 20.02
C LEU A 662 14.73 7.32 18.60
N PRO A 663 15.03 8.60 18.29
CA PRO A 663 14.88 9.16 16.95
C PRO A 663 16.01 8.68 16.03
N ILE A 664 16.01 7.39 15.70
CA ILE A 664 17.06 6.70 14.93
C ILE A 664 17.29 7.36 13.58
N HIS A 665 16.26 7.91 12.94
CA HIS A 665 16.41 8.66 11.69
C HIS A 665 17.47 9.77 11.82
N ARG A 666 17.41 10.59 12.90
CA ARG A 666 18.38 11.67 13.14
C ARG A 666 19.77 11.13 13.37
N PHE A 667 19.87 9.99 14.05
CA PHE A 667 21.16 9.36 14.33
C PHE A 667 21.82 8.86 13.04
N VAL A 668 21.06 8.20 12.17
CA VAL A 668 21.56 7.74 10.86
C VAL A 668 21.92 8.91 9.96
N ASP A 669 21.08 9.94 9.90
CA ASP A 669 21.32 11.14 9.08
C ASP A 669 22.57 11.88 9.56
N SER A 670 22.79 11.95 10.87
CA SER A 670 24.00 12.56 11.44
C SER A 670 25.25 11.71 11.20
N MET A 671 25.15 10.38 11.26
CA MET A 671 26.29 9.48 11.07
C MET A 671 26.68 9.33 9.60
N PHE A 672 25.71 9.44 8.69
CA PHE A 672 25.89 9.25 7.26
C PHE A 672 25.17 10.34 6.47
N PRO A 673 25.71 11.58 6.46
CA PRO A 673 25.15 12.64 5.63
C PRO A 673 25.26 12.23 4.16
N ILE A 674 24.13 12.20 3.47
CA ILE A 674 24.07 11.99 2.03
C ILE A 674 23.84 13.36 1.40
N LYS A 675 24.70 13.74 0.45
CA LYS A 675 24.50 14.98 -0.31
C LYS A 675 23.39 14.73 -1.31
N ASN A 676 22.39 15.60 -1.31
CA ASN A 676 21.42 15.65 -2.40
C ASN A 676 22.10 16.34 -3.58
N PHE A 677 21.90 15.79 -4.77
CA PHE A 677 22.35 16.44 -5.99
C PHE A 677 21.25 17.39 -6.42
N GLU A 678 21.60 18.67 -6.59
CA GLU A 678 20.69 19.64 -7.20
C GLU A 678 20.72 19.44 -8.71
N GLU A 679 19.56 19.26 -9.33
CA GLU A 679 19.50 19.13 -10.77
C GLU A 679 19.49 20.51 -11.45
N PRO A 680 20.39 20.77 -12.42
CA PRO A 680 20.46 22.07 -13.08
C PRO A 680 19.40 22.26 -14.18
N VAL A 681 18.47 21.30 -14.35
CA VAL A 681 17.48 21.32 -15.43
C VAL A 681 16.34 22.27 -15.08
N SER A 682 15.95 23.11 -16.02
CA SER A 682 14.85 24.05 -15.83
C SER A 682 13.49 23.39 -16.11
N TYR A 683 12.43 23.85 -15.44
CA TYR A 683 11.08 23.27 -15.51
C TYR A 683 10.59 23.11 -16.94
N LYS A 684 10.81 24.10 -17.81
CA LYS A 684 10.35 24.05 -19.21
C LYS A 684 11.00 22.93 -20.02
N LYS A 685 12.25 22.58 -19.70
CA LYS A 685 12.96 21.46 -20.33
C LYS A 685 12.50 20.13 -19.74
N ALA A 686 12.41 20.05 -18.42
CA ALA A 686 11.94 18.87 -17.70
C ALA A 686 10.49 18.50 -18.05
N GLN A 687 9.64 19.49 -18.33
CA GLN A 687 8.21 19.29 -18.64
C GLN A 687 7.97 18.34 -19.82
N ILE A 688 8.89 18.28 -20.78
CA ILE A 688 8.80 17.39 -21.94
C ILE A 688 9.01 15.92 -21.54
N GLU A 689 9.77 15.68 -20.47
CA GLU A 689 10.08 14.34 -19.98
C GLU A 689 9.04 13.81 -18.97
N PHE A 690 8.14 14.66 -18.49
CA PHE A 690 7.14 14.29 -17.49
C PHE A 690 6.07 13.36 -18.06
N ASP A 691 5.94 12.17 -17.47
CA ASP A 691 4.88 11.23 -17.79
C ASP A 691 3.48 11.83 -17.57
N THR A 692 3.32 12.64 -16.51
CA THR A 692 2.07 13.34 -16.15
C THR A 692 2.35 14.73 -15.58
N ASP A 693 1.33 15.58 -15.43
CA ASP A 693 1.43 16.84 -14.71
C ASP A 693 0.14 17.17 -13.94
N TYR A 694 0.21 18.18 -13.06
CA TYR A 694 -0.91 18.55 -12.20
C TYR A 694 -2.16 19.00 -12.95
N ASP A 695 -2.06 19.55 -14.17
CA ASP A 695 -3.23 19.92 -14.96
C ASP A 695 -3.82 18.72 -15.70
N ARG A 696 -2.96 17.82 -16.20
CA ARG A 696 -3.39 16.55 -16.82
C ARG A 696 -4.11 15.63 -15.84
N GLU A 697 -3.86 15.75 -14.54
CA GLU A 697 -4.58 14.99 -13.51
C GLU A 697 -5.72 15.75 -12.83
N ASN A 698 -5.77 17.07 -12.90
CA ASN A 698 -6.82 17.86 -12.26
C ASN A 698 -8.18 17.64 -12.97
N PRO A 699 -9.23 17.17 -12.28
CA PRO A 699 -10.53 16.88 -12.90
C PRO A 699 -11.19 18.06 -13.62
N VAL A 700 -10.81 19.30 -13.29
CA VAL A 700 -11.33 20.51 -13.93
C VAL A 700 -10.56 20.88 -15.21
N THR A 701 -9.24 20.68 -15.26
CA THR A 701 -8.39 21.09 -16.40
C THR A 701 -7.92 19.94 -17.29
N LYS A 702 -8.10 18.68 -16.86
CA LYS A 702 -7.61 17.45 -17.50
C LYS A 702 -7.88 17.36 -19.00
N GLN A 703 -9.12 17.60 -19.44
CA GLN A 703 -9.48 17.47 -20.86
C GLN A 703 -8.71 18.46 -21.73
N LYS A 704 -8.64 19.73 -21.31
CA LYS A 704 -7.91 20.79 -22.03
C LYS A 704 -6.41 20.50 -22.03
N ALA A 705 -5.87 20.09 -20.89
CA ALA A 705 -4.44 19.81 -20.73
C ALA A 705 -3.96 18.61 -21.56
N ILE A 706 -4.74 17.52 -21.63
CA ILE A 706 -4.42 16.36 -22.48
C ILE A 706 -4.44 16.75 -23.96
N ALA A 707 -5.42 17.53 -24.40
CA ALA A 707 -5.50 18.00 -25.77
C ALA A 707 -4.28 18.85 -26.14
N GLU A 708 -3.91 19.82 -25.30
CA GLU A 708 -2.73 20.67 -25.49
C GLU A 708 -1.42 19.85 -25.54
N TYR A 709 -1.27 18.87 -24.65
CA TYR A 709 -0.11 17.98 -24.61
C TYR A 709 -0.02 17.09 -25.86
N SER A 710 -1.14 16.54 -26.32
CA SER A 710 -1.18 15.73 -27.54
C SER A 710 -0.76 16.53 -28.78
N LEU A 711 -1.15 17.81 -28.86
CA LEU A 711 -0.72 18.72 -29.92
C LEU A 711 0.79 19.02 -29.84
N GLN A 712 1.33 19.18 -28.62
CA GLN A 712 2.76 19.35 -28.38
C GLN A 712 3.57 18.14 -28.87
N LEU A 713 3.15 16.91 -28.53
CA LEU A 713 3.81 15.68 -28.95
C LEU A 713 3.78 15.47 -30.48
N GLN A 714 2.73 15.96 -31.15
CA GLN A 714 2.61 15.87 -32.60
C GLN A 714 3.57 16.82 -33.34
N GLY A 715 4.22 17.76 -32.64
CA GLY A 715 5.14 18.75 -33.21
C GLY A 715 4.42 19.87 -33.97
N ILE A 716 3.13 20.10 -33.69
CA ILE A 716 2.34 21.16 -34.32
C ILE A 716 2.65 22.48 -33.60
N THR A 717 3.23 23.43 -34.33
CA THR A 717 3.70 24.74 -33.85
C THR A 717 2.58 25.63 -33.28
N GLN A 718 2.98 26.65 -32.50
CA GLN A 718 2.14 27.64 -31.82
C GLN A 718 1.04 28.29 -32.70
N GLU A 719 1.20 28.36 -34.02
CA GLU A 719 0.24 28.97 -34.95
C GLU A 719 -1.12 28.24 -34.96
N ARG A 720 -1.15 26.91 -34.78
CA ARG A 720 -2.40 26.15 -34.66
C ARG A 720 -3.00 26.15 -33.25
N LYS A 721 -2.20 26.45 -32.22
CA LYS A 721 -2.72 26.70 -30.86
C LYS A 721 -3.60 27.95 -30.85
N VAL A 722 -3.19 28.96 -31.63
CA VAL A 722 -3.96 30.18 -31.85
C VAL A 722 -5.22 29.88 -32.68
N GLU A 723 -5.15 29.06 -33.75
CA GLU A 723 -6.37 28.64 -34.48
C GLU A 723 -7.35 27.83 -33.62
N TYR A 724 -6.87 26.94 -32.74
CA TYR A 724 -7.75 26.16 -31.85
C TYR A 724 -8.35 27.03 -30.72
N GLN A 725 -7.61 28.02 -30.23
CA GLN A 725 -8.13 29.04 -29.30
C GLN A 725 -9.20 29.92 -29.97
N ILE A 726 -8.96 30.39 -31.20
CA ILE A 726 -9.90 31.21 -31.97
C ILE A 726 -11.17 30.42 -32.33
N MET A 727 -11.05 29.17 -32.81
CA MET A 727 -12.21 28.33 -33.17
C MET A 727 -13.10 27.94 -31.97
N HIS A 728 -12.66 28.15 -30.73
CA HIS A 728 -13.47 27.91 -29.53
C HIS A 728 -13.84 29.18 -28.77
N GLU A 729 -13.26 30.33 -29.13
CA GLU A 729 -13.75 31.66 -28.73
C GLU A 729 -14.96 32.10 -29.60
N ASP A 730 -15.07 31.63 -30.85
CA ASP A 730 -16.17 31.97 -31.78
C ASP A 730 -17.52 31.25 -31.49
N HIS A 731 -17.64 30.58 -30.36
CA HIS A 731 -18.91 30.03 -29.84
C HIS A 731 -19.34 30.63 -28.47
N GLN A 732 -18.74 31.76 -28.08
CA GLN A 732 -19.36 32.72 -27.15
C GLN A 732 -20.69 33.25 -27.71
#